data_AF-A0A561SZT4-F1
#
_entry.id   AF-A0A561SZT4-F1
#
_cell.length_a   1.000
_cell.length_b   1.000
_cell.length_c   1.000
_cell.angle_alpha   90.00
_cell.angle_beta   90.00
_cell.angle_gamma   90.00
#
_symmetry.space_group_name_H-M   'P 1'
#
loop_
_entity.id
_entity.type
_entity.pdbx_description
1 polymer ?
#
loop_
_entity_poly.entity_id
_entity_poly.type
_entity_poly.pdbx_seq_one_letter_code
_entity_poly.pdbx_strand_id
1 'polypeptide(L)'
;MGFVLGVLPWVLYWVLIGNVMFRLVVCLVLAVAVGTQVVSRLRRQPWRIFDLGSIVVFAILTLTAFVFTDAILERWLQPLGNLGLFLVALVGLLVGRPFVWEYATEFVDATTARSDRLHAVTTTMTWLWVAVFAAMTVVTMIPPLVDEAATIRDAAGLLSVLCYWVLPCVLLGLAASASGLVPPWFEIRSVPVEQRETEETPAAATQSSAPSDIASDTLVLDVPQDSRHDEPFAVVLHGAPAGSAVELTATGNDLHGRLWRSAAMFAAPASGPVDIALLDPLSGDWERADGDAPLWAMRFAADGVTPDLFVPPTDPWLVTVTARVERVGEVRRTVRRHPPAEGVRSSTVEIDGRPGLLALPPGTAPADGWPAVACFGGSEGGFESQVGPAMLLASRGFAALAASWVDEGAPIVAVPLERFGTTVRFLADHSEVDSDRVAGMAVSRGAEGLLSAVCAHEGPRCRGLVLISPSSVTWQAIGSEGEIPDAPSWTVAGRDVPWLPVRSGALMSQLVRNAWWASRDAAAHRPTLIRLRPAYEAGLRGPATGAADARIPAEQADGPLLLVTGTEDAVWPSGPMAQEVLGRRLRPSDEHLSCRGAGHLVRLGVLPTDAQWTGGIALGGTRTAQAVAQRSATTRITRFLSAVTANSGDDRRRAVGTRRR
;
A
#
# COMPACT_ATOMS: atom_id res chain seq x y z
N MET A 1 35.18 -1.82 -18.60
CA MET A 1 35.90 -2.59 -19.65
C MET A 1 35.36 -4.03 -19.76
N GLY A 2 34.65 -4.54 -18.74
CA GLY A 2 34.12 -5.92 -18.74
C GLY A 2 33.02 -6.20 -19.77
N PHE A 3 32.14 -5.23 -20.07
CA PHE A 3 31.07 -5.42 -21.06
C PHE A 3 31.61 -5.74 -22.47
N VAL A 4 32.62 -4.98 -22.92
CA VAL A 4 33.26 -5.20 -24.22
C VAL A 4 33.89 -6.59 -24.30
N LEU A 5 34.51 -7.06 -23.22
CA LEU A 5 35.13 -8.39 -23.16
C LEU A 5 34.10 -9.54 -23.15
N GLY A 6 32.93 -9.34 -22.52
CA GLY A 6 31.86 -10.34 -22.47
C GLY A 6 31.10 -10.49 -23.79
N VAL A 7 30.91 -9.39 -24.53
CA VAL A 7 30.16 -9.37 -25.80
C VAL A 7 31.05 -9.66 -27.01
N LEU A 8 32.38 -9.49 -26.90
CA LEU A 8 33.34 -9.71 -27.98
C LEU A 8 33.22 -11.08 -28.69
N PRO A 9 33.08 -12.23 -28.00
CA PRO A 9 32.89 -13.51 -28.65
C PRO A 9 31.66 -13.54 -29.58
N TRP A 10 30.55 -12.93 -29.16
CA TRP A 10 29.32 -12.85 -29.93
C TRP A 10 29.45 -11.96 -31.17
N VAL A 11 30.15 -10.83 -31.04
CA VAL A 11 30.44 -9.95 -32.18
C VAL A 11 31.30 -10.68 -33.22
N LEU A 12 32.36 -11.36 -32.78
CA LEU A 12 33.21 -12.15 -33.67
C LEU A 12 32.43 -13.28 -34.34
N TYR A 13 31.55 -13.95 -33.60
CA TYR A 13 30.67 -14.97 -34.14
C TYR A 13 29.81 -14.44 -35.29
N TRP A 14 29.05 -13.35 -35.07
CA TRP A 14 28.17 -12.78 -36.09
C TRP A 14 28.93 -12.24 -37.31
N VAL A 15 30.10 -11.64 -37.14
CA VAL A 15 30.89 -11.11 -38.26
C VAL A 15 31.47 -12.23 -39.13
N LEU A 16 31.93 -13.32 -38.51
CA LEU A 16 32.70 -14.34 -39.20
C LEU A 16 31.84 -15.49 -39.74
N ILE A 17 30.69 -15.79 -39.13
CA ILE A 17 29.89 -16.97 -39.46
C ILE A 17 29.38 -16.99 -40.91
N GLY A 18 29.12 -15.83 -41.52
CA GLY A 18 28.70 -15.74 -42.92
C GLY A 18 29.83 -15.93 -43.94
N ASN A 19 31.08 -15.72 -43.53
CA ASN A 19 32.19 -15.48 -44.45
C ASN A 19 33.39 -16.44 -44.29
N VAL A 20 33.41 -17.23 -43.21
CA VAL A 20 34.53 -18.10 -42.85
C VAL A 20 34.05 -19.55 -42.65
N MET A 21 34.96 -20.51 -42.64
CA MET A 21 34.65 -21.92 -42.36
C MET A 21 34.07 -22.07 -40.94
N PHE A 22 32.88 -22.67 -40.81
CA PHE A 22 32.14 -22.76 -39.54
C PHE A 22 32.97 -23.32 -38.39
N ARG A 23 33.70 -24.42 -38.64
CA ARG A 23 34.57 -25.07 -37.64
C ARG A 23 35.65 -24.12 -37.10
N LEU A 24 36.25 -23.31 -37.97
CA LEU A 24 37.25 -22.32 -37.55
C LEU A 24 36.59 -21.20 -36.72
N VAL A 25 35.41 -20.72 -37.14
CA VAL A 25 34.68 -19.67 -36.42
C VAL A 25 34.32 -20.10 -35.00
N VAL A 26 33.66 -21.26 -34.84
CA VAL A 26 33.23 -21.72 -33.51
C VAL A 26 34.41 -22.07 -32.60
N CYS A 27 35.50 -22.63 -33.12
CA CYS A 27 36.72 -22.86 -32.34
C CYS A 27 37.39 -21.55 -31.91
N LEU A 28 37.49 -20.58 -32.82
CA LEU A 28 38.06 -19.27 -32.53
C LEU A 28 37.24 -18.55 -31.45
N VAL A 29 35.92 -18.49 -31.63
CA VAL A 29 35.03 -17.79 -30.69
C VAL A 29 35.01 -18.47 -29.32
N LEU A 30 35.03 -19.82 -29.26
CA LEU A 30 35.18 -20.55 -28.00
C LEU A 30 36.53 -20.22 -27.33
N ALA A 31 37.62 -20.20 -28.08
CA ALA A 31 38.94 -19.85 -27.55
C ALA A 31 38.97 -18.40 -27.02
N VAL A 32 38.32 -17.45 -27.72
CA VAL A 32 38.17 -16.07 -27.25
C VAL A 32 37.31 -16.01 -25.99
N ALA A 33 36.18 -16.72 -25.92
CA ALA A 33 35.31 -16.74 -24.74
C ALA A 33 36.00 -17.33 -23.50
N VAL A 34 36.80 -18.40 -23.67
CA VAL A 34 37.63 -18.96 -22.59
C VAL A 34 38.75 -17.99 -22.22
N GLY A 35 39.42 -17.39 -23.21
CA GLY A 35 40.50 -16.43 -23.01
C GLY A 35 40.04 -15.17 -22.25
N THR A 36 38.87 -14.63 -22.57
CA THR A 36 38.31 -13.48 -21.84
C THR A 36 38.00 -13.86 -20.39
N GLN A 37 37.53 -15.08 -20.12
CA GLN A 37 37.36 -15.54 -18.73
C GLN A 37 38.68 -15.70 -17.98
N VAL A 38 39.72 -16.24 -18.62
CA VAL A 38 41.05 -16.34 -18.01
C VAL A 38 41.57 -14.94 -17.64
N VAL A 39 41.45 -13.96 -18.54
CA VAL A 39 41.84 -12.57 -18.28
C VAL A 39 41.03 -11.98 -17.12
N SER A 40 39.71 -12.20 -17.09
CA SER A 40 38.83 -11.75 -16.01
C SER A 40 39.20 -12.37 -14.66
N ARG A 41 39.60 -13.66 -14.64
CA ARG A 41 40.10 -14.34 -13.42
C ARG A 41 41.43 -13.74 -12.94
N LEU A 42 42.37 -13.50 -13.85
CA LEU A 42 43.67 -12.87 -13.52
C LEU A 42 43.47 -11.47 -12.95
N ARG A 43 42.43 -10.76 -13.38
CA ARG A 43 42.01 -9.45 -12.86
C ARG A 43 41.13 -9.51 -11.61
N ARG A 44 40.94 -10.69 -11.01
CA ARG A 44 40.10 -10.94 -9.82
C ARG A 44 38.65 -10.44 -9.96
N GLN A 45 38.10 -10.49 -11.17
CA GLN A 45 36.70 -10.10 -11.41
C GLN A 45 35.73 -11.22 -10.95
N PRO A 46 34.52 -10.88 -10.47
CA PRO A 46 33.52 -11.87 -10.06
C PRO A 46 33.05 -12.72 -11.24
N TRP A 47 32.50 -13.91 -10.97
CA TRP A 47 31.86 -14.73 -12.01
C TRP A 47 30.59 -14.04 -12.51
N ARG A 48 30.45 -13.98 -13.84
CA ARG A 48 29.27 -13.48 -14.55
C ARG A 48 28.54 -14.63 -15.22
N ILE A 49 27.23 -14.68 -15.04
CA ILE A 49 26.40 -15.74 -15.62
C ILE A 49 26.41 -15.65 -17.14
N PHE A 50 26.39 -14.43 -17.68
CA PHE A 50 26.38 -14.22 -19.13
C PHE A 50 27.65 -14.75 -19.80
N ASP A 51 28.82 -14.49 -19.22
CA ASP A 51 30.07 -14.97 -19.79
C ASP A 51 30.20 -16.50 -19.71
N LEU A 52 29.83 -17.09 -18.57
CA LEU A 52 29.86 -18.54 -18.38
C LEU A 52 28.88 -19.24 -19.33
N GLY A 53 27.67 -18.69 -19.45
CA GLY A 53 26.67 -19.14 -20.40
C GLY A 53 27.15 -19.07 -21.84
N SER A 54 27.88 -18.01 -22.20
CA SER A 54 28.47 -17.85 -23.53
C SER A 54 29.49 -18.95 -23.84
N ILE A 55 30.36 -19.32 -22.88
CA ILE A 55 31.29 -20.46 -23.05
C ILE A 55 30.52 -21.76 -23.31
N VAL A 56 29.46 -22.02 -22.53
CA VAL A 56 28.64 -23.22 -22.68
C VAL A 56 27.99 -23.25 -24.07
N VAL A 57 27.40 -22.13 -24.52
CA VAL A 57 26.81 -22.05 -25.85
C VAL A 57 27.85 -22.31 -26.93
N PHE A 58 29.01 -21.65 -26.88
CA PHE A 58 30.04 -21.86 -27.90
C PHE A 58 30.62 -23.27 -27.86
N ALA A 59 30.75 -23.90 -26.70
CA ALA A 59 31.16 -25.30 -26.60
C ALA A 59 30.15 -26.23 -27.29
N ILE A 60 28.85 -25.99 -27.10
CA ILE A 60 27.77 -26.73 -27.77
C ILE A 60 27.81 -26.50 -29.29
N LEU A 61 27.98 -25.25 -29.74
CA LEU A 61 28.10 -24.93 -31.17
C LEU A 61 29.35 -25.55 -31.80
N THR A 62 30.48 -25.57 -31.07
CA THR A 62 31.70 -26.25 -31.50
C THR A 62 31.45 -27.73 -31.68
N LEU A 63 30.88 -28.42 -30.68
CA LEU A 63 30.52 -29.83 -30.80
C LEU A 63 29.61 -30.08 -32.00
N THR A 64 28.56 -29.25 -32.16
CA THR A 64 27.62 -29.31 -33.29
C THR A 64 28.36 -29.20 -34.63
N ALA A 65 29.33 -28.29 -34.77
CA ALA A 65 30.08 -28.10 -36.01
C ALA A 65 30.99 -29.27 -36.41
N PHE A 66 31.36 -30.13 -35.47
CA PHE A 66 32.14 -31.35 -35.73
C PHE A 66 31.27 -32.60 -35.90
N VAL A 67 30.03 -32.57 -35.40
CA VAL A 67 29.07 -33.68 -35.53
C VAL A 67 28.26 -33.60 -36.81
N PHE A 68 27.86 -32.41 -37.24
CA PHE A 68 26.97 -32.22 -38.39
C PHE A 68 27.71 -31.76 -39.65
N THR A 69 27.08 -31.98 -40.81
CA THR A 69 27.60 -31.58 -42.13
C THR A 69 27.41 -30.09 -42.37
N ASP A 70 28.24 -29.51 -43.23
CA ASP A 70 28.18 -28.07 -43.56
C ASP A 70 26.79 -27.63 -44.06
N ALA A 71 26.07 -28.47 -44.81
CA ALA A 71 24.70 -28.18 -45.25
C ALA A 71 23.70 -27.99 -44.09
N ILE A 72 23.88 -28.73 -42.99
CA ILE A 72 23.05 -28.57 -41.78
C ILE A 72 23.48 -27.31 -41.03
N LEU A 73 24.79 -27.07 -40.92
CA LEU A 73 25.34 -25.90 -40.24
C LEU A 73 24.95 -24.59 -40.93
N GLU A 74 24.94 -24.57 -42.27
CA GLU A 74 24.52 -23.44 -43.09
C GLU A 74 23.08 -23.00 -42.83
N ARG A 75 22.23 -23.90 -42.35
CA ARG A 75 20.82 -23.66 -42.04
C ARG A 75 20.59 -23.35 -40.56
N TRP A 76 21.29 -24.05 -39.67
CA TRP A 76 20.91 -24.09 -38.25
C TRP A 76 21.86 -23.38 -37.30
N LEU A 77 23.08 -23.04 -37.74
CA LEU A 77 24.09 -22.51 -36.83
C LEU A 77 23.70 -21.12 -36.30
N GLN A 78 23.16 -20.22 -37.14
CA GLN A 78 22.68 -18.91 -36.71
C GLN A 78 21.46 -18.98 -35.76
N PRO A 79 20.40 -19.77 -36.04
CA PRO A 79 19.31 -20.02 -35.10
C PRO A 79 19.76 -20.55 -33.75
N LEU A 80 20.67 -21.54 -33.75
CA LEU A 80 21.18 -22.15 -32.52
C LEU A 80 22.01 -21.16 -31.69
N GLY A 81 22.78 -20.30 -32.35
CA GLY A 81 23.50 -19.21 -31.67
C GLY A 81 22.56 -18.21 -30.99
N ASN A 82 21.52 -17.75 -31.70
CA ASN A 82 20.53 -16.83 -31.15
C ASN A 82 19.72 -17.47 -30.01
N LEU A 83 19.33 -18.75 -30.14
CA LEU A 83 18.66 -19.51 -29.10
C LEU A 83 19.55 -19.62 -27.85
N GLY A 84 20.84 -19.91 -28.02
CA GLY A 84 21.80 -19.95 -26.93
C GLY A 84 21.89 -18.60 -26.21
N LEU A 85 21.97 -17.49 -26.95
CA LEU A 85 22.02 -16.14 -26.37
C LEU A 85 20.74 -15.79 -25.60
N PHE A 86 19.58 -16.13 -26.16
CA PHE A 86 18.28 -15.99 -25.50
C PHE A 86 18.23 -16.76 -24.17
N LEU A 87 18.64 -18.04 -24.17
CA LEU A 87 18.61 -18.88 -22.99
C LEU A 87 19.57 -18.37 -21.91
N VAL A 88 20.77 -17.92 -22.27
CA VAL A 88 21.72 -17.35 -21.31
C VAL A 88 21.16 -16.08 -20.64
N ALA A 89 20.56 -15.18 -21.42
CA ALA A 89 19.94 -13.98 -20.89
C ALA A 89 18.72 -14.29 -20.00
N LEU A 90 17.89 -15.26 -20.40
CA LEU A 90 16.71 -15.70 -19.64
C LEU A 90 17.11 -16.39 -18.31
N VAL A 91 18.11 -17.27 -18.33
CA VAL A 91 18.61 -17.94 -17.12
C VAL A 91 19.17 -16.92 -16.13
N GLY A 92 19.88 -15.89 -16.60
CA GLY A 92 20.32 -14.78 -15.76
C GLY A 92 19.16 -14.12 -15.01
N LEU A 93 18.03 -13.84 -15.70
CA LEU A 93 16.82 -13.31 -15.06
C LEU A 93 16.20 -14.28 -14.05
N LEU A 94 16.06 -15.55 -14.42
CA LEU A 94 15.40 -16.57 -13.58
C LEU A 94 16.19 -16.86 -12.29
N VAL A 95 17.51 -16.72 -12.32
CA VAL A 95 18.40 -16.88 -11.16
C VAL A 95 18.54 -15.56 -10.36
N GLY A 96 17.84 -14.49 -10.77
CA GLY A 96 17.85 -13.20 -10.08
C GLY A 96 19.14 -12.40 -10.29
N ARG A 97 19.89 -12.69 -11.36
CA ARG A 97 21.14 -12.02 -11.74
C ARG A 97 21.06 -11.52 -13.20
N PRO A 98 20.32 -10.42 -13.45
CA PRO A 98 20.20 -9.85 -14.79
C PRO A 98 21.58 -9.47 -15.35
N PHE A 99 21.89 -9.87 -16.58
CA PHE A 99 23.25 -9.67 -17.11
C PHE A 99 23.64 -8.20 -17.22
N VAL A 100 22.68 -7.31 -17.54
CA VAL A 100 22.95 -5.86 -17.62
C VAL A 100 23.43 -5.33 -16.26
N TRP A 101 22.89 -5.85 -15.16
CA TRP A 101 23.32 -5.48 -13.80
C TRP A 101 24.76 -5.91 -13.50
N GLU A 102 25.15 -7.11 -13.93
CA GLU A 102 26.52 -7.66 -13.74
C GLU A 102 27.62 -6.83 -14.41
N TYR A 103 27.26 -6.03 -15.42
CA TYR A 103 28.17 -5.07 -16.06
C TYR A 103 27.96 -3.64 -15.57
N ALA A 104 26.73 -3.22 -15.28
CA ALA A 104 26.42 -1.87 -14.79
C ALA A 104 27.09 -1.57 -13.44
N THR A 105 27.20 -2.58 -12.57
CA THR A 105 27.88 -2.47 -11.26
C THR A 105 29.37 -2.10 -11.36
N GLU A 106 30.03 -2.27 -12.51
CA GLU A 106 31.43 -1.80 -12.70
C GLU A 106 31.54 -0.27 -12.87
N PHE A 107 30.44 0.40 -13.21
CA PHE A 107 30.44 1.81 -13.60
C PHE A 107 29.85 2.74 -12.54
N VAL A 108 29.42 2.19 -11.41
CA VAL A 108 28.79 2.91 -10.31
C VAL A 108 29.49 2.61 -8.98
N ASP A 109 29.36 3.48 -7.99
CA ASP A 109 29.92 3.28 -6.66
C ASP A 109 29.22 2.15 -5.89
N ALA A 110 29.83 1.69 -4.78
CA ALA A 110 29.34 0.55 -4.00
C ALA A 110 27.97 0.78 -3.34
N THR A 111 27.55 2.03 -3.12
CA THR A 111 26.24 2.37 -2.55
C THR A 111 25.19 2.29 -3.66
N THR A 112 25.46 2.90 -4.82
CA THR A 112 24.59 2.82 -5.99
C THR A 112 24.46 1.40 -6.55
N ALA A 113 25.55 0.61 -6.53
CA ALA A 113 25.56 -0.79 -6.93
C ALA A 113 24.61 -1.67 -6.09
N ARG A 114 24.40 -1.29 -4.83
CA ARG A 114 23.48 -1.95 -3.88
C ARG A 114 22.07 -1.38 -3.91
N SER A 115 21.82 -0.33 -4.68
CA SER A 115 20.49 0.27 -4.78
C SER A 115 19.52 -0.65 -5.53
N ASP A 116 18.33 -0.83 -4.95
CA ASP A 116 17.22 -1.55 -5.58
C ASP A 116 16.82 -0.88 -6.92
N ARG A 117 16.99 0.44 -7.03
CA ARG A 117 16.72 1.25 -8.24
C ARG A 117 17.61 0.81 -9.41
N LEU A 118 18.93 0.66 -9.19
CA LEU A 118 19.83 0.18 -10.25
C LEU A 118 19.49 -1.25 -10.66
N HIS A 119 19.26 -2.14 -9.68
CA HIS A 119 18.90 -3.53 -9.95
C HIS A 119 17.62 -3.63 -10.78
N ALA A 120 16.63 -2.79 -10.49
CA ALA A 120 15.39 -2.70 -11.23
C ALA A 120 15.54 -2.20 -12.67
N VAL A 121 16.22 -1.07 -12.89
CA VAL A 121 16.45 -0.51 -14.24
C VAL A 121 17.17 -1.52 -15.10
N THR A 122 18.22 -2.15 -14.56
CA THR A 122 19.01 -3.15 -15.26
C THR A 122 18.25 -4.48 -15.48
N THR A 123 17.31 -4.84 -14.59
CA THR A 123 16.37 -5.96 -14.81
C THR A 123 15.44 -5.67 -16.00
N THR A 124 14.87 -4.48 -16.07
CA THR A 124 14.00 -4.05 -17.19
C THR A 124 14.76 -4.04 -18.51
N MET A 125 15.99 -3.51 -18.52
CA MET A 125 16.86 -3.57 -19.70
C MET A 125 17.17 -5.03 -20.08
N THR A 126 17.39 -5.91 -19.11
CA THR A 126 17.63 -7.33 -19.39
C THR A 126 16.39 -8.00 -20.00
N TRP A 127 15.17 -7.67 -19.56
CA TRP A 127 13.94 -8.14 -20.19
C TRP A 127 13.78 -7.67 -21.64
N LEU A 128 14.14 -6.41 -21.93
CA LEU A 128 14.20 -5.89 -23.30
C LEU A 128 15.14 -6.75 -24.16
N TRP A 129 16.35 -7.02 -23.68
CA TRP A 129 17.32 -7.87 -24.39
C TRP A 129 16.84 -9.31 -24.57
N VAL A 130 16.15 -9.89 -23.57
CA VAL A 130 15.55 -11.23 -23.68
C VAL A 130 14.49 -11.27 -24.77
N ALA A 131 13.60 -10.26 -24.83
CA ALA A 131 12.58 -10.19 -25.89
C ALA A 131 13.22 -10.06 -27.29
N VAL A 132 14.29 -9.28 -27.39
CA VAL A 132 15.06 -9.09 -28.64
C VAL A 132 15.72 -10.39 -29.08
N PHE A 133 16.40 -11.09 -28.17
CA PHE A 133 17.04 -12.38 -28.49
C PHE A 133 16.01 -13.47 -28.82
N ALA A 134 14.85 -13.46 -28.17
CA ALA A 134 13.73 -14.34 -28.53
C ALA A 134 13.24 -14.04 -29.95
N ALA A 135 13.01 -12.77 -30.28
CA ALA A 135 12.59 -12.36 -31.63
C ALA A 135 13.64 -12.72 -32.69
N MET A 136 14.93 -12.48 -32.42
CA MET A 136 16.02 -12.90 -33.29
C MET A 136 16.02 -14.42 -33.51
N THR A 137 15.79 -15.20 -32.46
CA THR A 137 15.69 -16.66 -32.54
C THR A 137 14.55 -17.08 -33.45
N VAL A 138 13.34 -16.54 -33.23
CA VAL A 138 12.17 -16.82 -34.07
C VAL A 138 12.44 -16.46 -35.52
N VAL A 139 12.93 -15.25 -35.77
CA VAL A 139 13.18 -14.75 -37.13
C VAL A 139 14.23 -15.59 -37.86
N THR A 140 15.32 -15.97 -37.18
CA THR A 140 16.35 -16.82 -37.77
C THR A 140 15.91 -18.26 -37.96
N MET A 141 14.93 -18.76 -37.21
CA MET A 141 14.33 -20.08 -37.42
C MET A 141 13.38 -20.15 -38.63
N ILE A 142 12.91 -19.02 -39.18
CA ILE A 142 11.97 -19.01 -40.31
C ILE A 142 12.57 -19.64 -41.59
N PRO A 143 13.75 -19.21 -42.09
CA PRO A 143 14.29 -19.76 -43.33
C PRO A 143 14.49 -21.29 -43.32
N PRO A 144 15.13 -21.91 -42.31
CA PRO A 144 15.38 -23.35 -42.35
C PRO A 144 14.09 -24.19 -42.19
N LEU A 145 12.98 -23.60 -41.74
CA LEU A 145 11.67 -24.24 -41.63
C LEU A 145 10.80 -24.08 -42.88
N VAL A 146 10.98 -22.99 -43.64
CA VAL A 146 10.11 -22.62 -44.75
C VAL A 146 10.72 -22.94 -46.11
N ASP A 147 12.05 -22.88 -46.23
CA ASP A 147 12.78 -23.13 -47.47
C ASP A 147 14.03 -23.97 -47.21
N GLU A 148 14.06 -25.18 -47.78
CA GLU A 148 15.19 -26.08 -47.60
C GLU A 148 16.49 -25.61 -48.27
N ALA A 149 16.40 -24.71 -49.25
CA ALA A 149 17.54 -24.11 -49.94
C ALA A 149 18.07 -22.84 -49.25
N ALA A 150 17.34 -22.29 -48.27
CA ALA A 150 17.75 -21.07 -47.59
C ALA A 150 18.92 -21.30 -46.62
N THR A 151 20.05 -20.66 -46.89
CA THR A 151 21.28 -20.80 -46.11
C THR A 151 21.81 -19.44 -45.64
N ILE A 152 22.63 -19.43 -44.59
CA ILE A 152 23.27 -18.21 -44.09
C ILE A 152 24.20 -17.53 -45.11
N ARG A 153 24.68 -18.31 -46.11
CA ARG A 153 25.56 -17.86 -47.20
C ARG A 153 24.81 -17.43 -48.46
N ASP A 154 23.49 -17.63 -48.51
CA ASP A 154 22.67 -17.25 -49.63
C ASP A 154 22.45 -15.73 -49.66
N ALA A 155 23.22 -15.06 -50.52
CA ALA A 155 23.15 -13.62 -50.73
C ALA A 155 22.10 -13.20 -51.78
N ALA A 156 21.49 -14.14 -52.51
CA ALA A 156 20.51 -13.87 -53.56
C ALA A 156 19.06 -14.06 -53.08
N GLY A 157 18.84 -14.95 -52.11
CA GLY A 157 17.54 -15.19 -51.51
C GLY A 157 17.14 -14.10 -50.53
N LEU A 158 16.06 -13.37 -50.86
CA LEU A 158 15.51 -12.31 -50.03
C LEU A 158 15.16 -12.81 -48.61
N LEU A 159 14.63 -14.02 -48.49
CA LEU A 159 14.28 -14.64 -47.20
C LEU A 159 15.52 -14.85 -46.31
N SER A 160 16.58 -15.44 -46.88
CA SER A 160 17.87 -15.68 -46.19
C SER A 160 18.50 -14.37 -45.70
N VAL A 161 18.57 -13.36 -46.58
CA VAL A 161 19.16 -12.05 -46.25
C VAL A 161 18.36 -11.33 -45.18
N LEU A 162 17.02 -11.31 -45.28
CA LEU A 162 16.18 -10.61 -44.32
C LEU A 162 16.22 -11.27 -42.94
N CYS A 163 16.05 -12.58 -42.87
CA CYS A 163 15.89 -13.29 -41.62
C CYS A 163 17.22 -13.58 -40.90
N TYR A 164 18.30 -13.90 -41.61
CA TYR A 164 19.59 -14.17 -40.95
C TYR A 164 20.37 -12.90 -40.58
N TRP A 165 20.18 -11.81 -41.34
CA TRP A 165 21.03 -10.62 -41.24
C TRP A 165 20.25 -9.34 -40.96
N VAL A 166 19.37 -8.90 -41.86
CA VAL A 166 18.75 -7.57 -41.77
C VAL A 166 17.91 -7.42 -40.50
N LEU A 167 16.93 -8.30 -40.28
CA LEU A 167 16.03 -8.21 -39.14
C LEU A 167 16.76 -8.38 -37.79
N PRO A 168 17.67 -9.38 -37.60
CA PRO A 168 18.46 -9.46 -36.38
C PRO A 168 19.31 -8.21 -36.12
N CYS A 169 19.99 -7.66 -37.13
CA CYS A 169 20.78 -6.44 -36.98
C CYS A 169 19.91 -5.21 -36.64
N VAL A 170 18.73 -5.08 -37.26
CA VAL A 170 17.77 -4.01 -36.96
C VAL A 170 17.26 -4.14 -35.53
N LEU A 171 16.89 -5.35 -35.08
CA LEU A 171 16.45 -5.60 -33.72
C LEU A 171 17.54 -5.26 -32.69
N LEU A 172 18.79 -5.64 -32.95
CA LEU A 172 19.94 -5.27 -32.11
C LEU A 172 20.16 -3.75 -32.06
N GLY A 173 20.08 -3.06 -33.21
CA GLY A 173 20.23 -1.60 -33.30
C GLY A 173 19.11 -0.84 -32.57
N LEU A 174 17.87 -1.29 -32.70
CA LEU A 174 16.72 -0.75 -31.95
C LEU A 174 16.87 -1.00 -30.45
N ALA A 175 17.30 -2.20 -30.04
CA ALA A 175 17.51 -2.55 -28.64
C ALA A 175 18.62 -1.71 -27.98
N ALA A 176 19.73 -1.50 -28.70
CA ALA A 176 20.82 -0.64 -28.25
C ALA A 176 20.36 0.83 -28.11
N SER A 177 19.57 1.32 -29.06
CA SER A 177 19.01 2.68 -29.03
C SER A 177 18.01 2.85 -27.89
N ALA A 178 17.09 1.89 -27.72
CA ALA A 178 16.13 1.87 -26.62
C ALA A 178 16.82 1.76 -25.25
N SER A 179 17.89 0.98 -25.14
CA SER A 179 18.69 0.86 -23.91
C SER A 179 19.26 2.20 -23.43
N GLY A 180 19.57 3.13 -24.34
CA GLY A 180 20.00 4.49 -23.99
C GLY A 180 18.86 5.40 -23.53
N LEU A 181 17.61 5.08 -23.87
CA LEU A 181 16.41 5.86 -23.52
C LEU A 181 15.72 5.37 -22.25
N VAL A 182 15.98 4.14 -21.81
CA VAL A 182 15.34 3.53 -20.62
C VAL A 182 15.66 4.29 -19.32
N PRO A 183 16.92 4.70 -19.02
CA PRO A 183 17.19 5.44 -17.78
C PRO A 183 16.50 6.81 -17.73
N PRO A 184 16.61 7.68 -18.77
CA PRO A 184 15.87 8.94 -18.80
C PRO A 184 14.34 8.75 -18.83
N TRP A 185 13.83 7.75 -19.54
CA TRP A 185 12.40 7.45 -19.58
C TRP A 185 11.85 7.03 -18.21
N PHE A 186 12.61 6.23 -17.47
CA PHE A 186 12.23 5.78 -16.13
C PHE A 186 12.19 6.96 -15.17
N GLU A 187 13.24 7.81 -15.16
CA GLU A 187 13.29 9.02 -14.35
C GLU A 187 12.17 10.01 -14.71
N ILE A 188 11.97 10.32 -16.00
CA ILE A 188 10.93 11.26 -16.45
C ILE A 188 9.51 10.75 -16.18
N ARG A 189 9.29 9.45 -16.03
CA ARG A 189 7.97 8.87 -15.76
C ARG A 189 7.74 8.44 -14.32
N SER A 190 8.79 8.28 -13.51
CA SER A 190 8.68 8.12 -12.06
C SER A 190 8.50 9.46 -11.37
N VAL A 191 9.17 10.52 -11.85
CA VAL A 191 9.10 11.88 -11.28
C VAL A 191 7.68 12.49 -11.29
N PRO A 192 6.82 12.33 -12.32
CA PRO A 192 5.45 12.84 -12.28
C PRO A 192 4.50 12.04 -11.37
N VAL A 193 4.90 10.84 -10.96
CA VAL A 193 4.18 10.05 -9.95
C VAL A 193 4.60 10.52 -8.56
N GLU A 194 5.89 10.77 -8.34
CA GLU A 194 6.47 11.32 -7.10
C GLU A 194 6.10 12.81 -6.87
N GLN A 195 6.10 13.66 -7.90
CA GLN A 195 5.70 15.08 -7.81
C GLN A 195 4.21 15.29 -7.56
N ARG A 196 3.35 14.32 -7.95
CA ARG A 196 1.93 14.34 -7.57
C ARG A 196 1.69 14.01 -6.10
N GLU A 197 2.67 13.39 -5.44
CA GLU A 197 2.61 13.11 -4.01
C GLU A 197 3.02 14.36 -3.18
N THR A 198 3.76 15.30 -3.79
CA THR A 198 4.28 16.52 -3.12
C THR A 198 3.51 17.81 -3.44
N GLU A 199 2.84 17.92 -4.60
CA GLU A 199 2.12 19.14 -4.97
C GLU A 199 0.68 19.16 -4.44
N GLU A 200 0.54 19.85 -3.30
CA GLU A 200 -0.69 20.38 -2.68
C GLU A 200 -1.61 19.35 -1.99
N THR A 201 -1.38 19.17 -0.67
CA THR A 201 -2.50 18.81 0.22
C THR A 201 -3.57 19.90 0.05
N PRO A 202 -4.76 19.58 -0.50
CA PRO A 202 -5.76 20.60 -0.78
C PRO A 202 -6.14 21.27 0.53
N ALA A 203 -6.12 22.60 0.56
CA ALA A 203 -6.55 23.34 1.74
C ALA A 203 -7.99 22.94 2.11
N ALA A 204 -8.28 22.91 3.42
CA ALA A 204 -9.63 22.71 3.91
C ALA A 204 -10.58 23.72 3.25
N ALA A 205 -11.63 23.21 2.61
CA ALA A 205 -12.62 24.05 1.95
C ALA A 205 -13.69 24.49 2.95
N THR A 206 -14.13 25.74 2.85
CA THR A 206 -15.34 26.17 3.55
C THR A 206 -16.51 25.34 3.05
N GLN A 207 -17.22 24.66 3.96
CA GLN A 207 -18.39 23.87 3.56
C GLN A 207 -19.42 24.76 2.86
N SER A 208 -19.86 24.32 1.68
CA SER A 208 -21.01 24.92 1.02
C SER A 208 -22.27 24.74 1.86
N SER A 209 -23.14 25.75 1.90
CA SER A 209 -24.43 25.62 2.58
C SER A 209 -25.23 24.46 2.00
N ALA A 210 -25.84 23.66 2.87
CA ALA A 210 -26.75 22.61 2.44
C ALA A 210 -27.89 23.18 1.58
N PRO A 211 -28.36 22.45 0.57
CA PRO A 211 -29.54 22.84 -0.20
C PRO A 211 -30.75 22.95 0.73
N SER A 212 -31.69 23.84 0.39
CA SER A 212 -32.93 23.97 1.17
C SER A 212 -33.71 22.66 1.21
N ASP A 213 -34.23 22.35 2.38
CA ASP A 213 -35.13 21.21 2.58
C ASP A 213 -36.39 21.36 1.72
N ILE A 214 -36.85 20.25 1.15
CA ILE A 214 -38.08 20.19 0.36
C ILE A 214 -39.11 19.44 1.20
N ALA A 215 -40.20 20.12 1.55
CA ALA A 215 -41.36 19.51 2.18
C ALA A 215 -42.34 18.99 1.13
N SER A 216 -43.11 17.97 1.50
CA SER A 216 -44.19 17.41 0.70
C SER A 216 -45.40 17.17 1.61
N ASP A 217 -46.61 17.39 1.08
CA ASP A 217 -47.85 17.12 1.81
C ASP A 217 -48.17 15.61 1.88
N THR A 218 -47.53 14.81 1.01
CA THR A 218 -47.79 13.37 0.87
C THR A 218 -46.63 12.52 1.34
N LEU A 219 -45.40 12.92 1.06
CA LEU A 219 -44.18 12.19 1.43
C LEU A 219 -43.56 12.79 2.69
N VAL A 220 -43.25 11.94 3.67
CA VAL A 220 -42.53 12.35 4.88
C VAL A 220 -41.25 11.53 4.99
N LEU A 221 -40.11 12.20 4.92
CA LEU A 221 -38.79 11.60 5.13
C LEU A 221 -38.37 11.85 6.58
N ASP A 222 -38.37 10.78 7.37
CA ASP A 222 -37.92 10.77 8.76
C ASP A 222 -36.42 10.46 8.80
N VAL A 223 -35.66 11.50 9.14
CA VAL A 223 -34.22 11.49 9.43
C VAL A 223 -33.99 12.45 10.60
N PRO A 224 -33.03 12.19 11.50
CA PRO A 224 -32.76 13.11 12.59
C PRO A 224 -32.16 14.41 12.07
N GLN A 225 -32.37 15.50 12.80
CA GLN A 225 -31.73 16.78 12.48
C GLN A 225 -30.21 16.72 12.68
N ASP A 226 -29.79 16.01 13.73
CA ASP A 226 -28.41 15.90 14.17
C ASP A 226 -28.07 14.43 14.48
N SER A 227 -26.85 14.01 14.14
CA SER A 227 -26.33 12.66 14.40
C SER A 227 -24.83 12.75 14.66
N ARG A 228 -24.19 11.71 15.20
CA ARG A 228 -22.71 11.69 15.34
C ARG A 228 -22.05 10.92 14.19
N HIS A 229 -20.78 11.22 13.92
CA HIS A 229 -19.98 10.49 12.91
C HIS A 229 -19.90 8.99 13.16
N ASP A 230 -20.02 8.57 14.41
CA ASP A 230 -19.88 7.21 14.90
C ASP A 230 -21.20 6.48 15.16
N GLU A 231 -22.32 7.15 14.90
CA GLU A 231 -23.66 6.59 15.01
C GLU A 231 -24.31 6.53 13.64
N PRO A 232 -25.06 5.46 13.34
CA PRO A 232 -25.96 5.48 12.21
C PRO A 232 -27.16 6.37 12.50
N PHE A 233 -27.89 6.74 11.45
CA PHE A 233 -29.19 7.36 11.60
C PHE A 233 -30.25 6.65 10.76
N ALA A 234 -31.48 6.65 11.26
CA ALA A 234 -32.61 6.06 10.55
C ALA A 234 -32.94 6.89 9.30
N VAL A 235 -33.29 6.22 8.21
CA VAL A 235 -33.83 6.84 7.00
C VAL A 235 -35.10 6.11 6.63
N VAL A 236 -36.24 6.73 6.94
CA VAL A 236 -37.56 6.12 6.76
C VAL A 236 -38.44 7.05 5.94
N LEU A 237 -38.98 6.55 4.82
CA LEU A 237 -39.91 7.30 3.98
C LEU A 237 -41.34 6.79 4.16
N HIS A 238 -42.22 7.71 4.55
CA HIS A 238 -43.66 7.48 4.67
C HIS A 238 -44.42 8.08 3.49
N GLY A 239 -45.61 7.54 3.21
CA GLY A 239 -46.56 8.10 2.23
C GLY A 239 -46.30 7.70 0.78
N ALA A 240 -45.28 6.88 0.51
CA ALA A 240 -45.08 6.29 -0.81
C ALA A 240 -46.19 5.26 -1.12
N PRO A 241 -46.89 5.35 -2.26
CA PRO A 241 -47.90 4.37 -2.65
C PRO A 241 -47.32 2.96 -2.77
N ALA A 242 -48.05 1.94 -2.30
CA ALA A 242 -47.61 0.55 -2.37
C ALA A 242 -47.17 0.13 -3.79
N GLY A 243 -46.02 -0.54 -3.88
CA GLY A 243 -45.42 -0.99 -5.14
C GLY A 243 -44.76 0.11 -5.98
N SER A 244 -44.82 1.38 -5.57
CA SER A 244 -44.10 2.46 -6.26
C SER A 244 -42.59 2.32 -6.11
N ALA A 245 -41.86 2.75 -7.13
CA ALA A 245 -40.41 2.83 -7.09
C ALA A 245 -39.98 4.12 -6.37
N VAL A 246 -39.09 3.99 -5.40
CA VAL A 246 -38.55 5.08 -4.59
C VAL A 246 -37.05 5.19 -4.86
N GLU A 247 -36.61 6.29 -5.44
CA GLU A 247 -35.19 6.62 -5.54
C GLU A 247 -34.76 7.35 -4.26
N LEU A 248 -33.80 6.77 -3.54
CA LEU A 248 -33.16 7.41 -2.39
C LEU A 248 -31.74 7.80 -2.77
N THR A 249 -31.36 9.03 -2.47
CA THR A 249 -29.99 9.54 -2.66
C THR A 249 -29.50 10.20 -1.38
N ALA A 250 -28.22 10.01 -1.08
CA ALA A 250 -27.55 10.74 0.00
C ALA A 250 -26.28 11.39 -0.57
N THR A 251 -26.05 12.65 -0.23
CA THR A 251 -24.88 13.41 -0.66
C THR A 251 -24.22 14.15 0.50
N GLY A 252 -22.91 14.37 0.39
CA GLY A 252 -22.15 15.19 1.32
C GLY A 252 -20.79 15.54 0.74
N ASN A 253 -20.20 16.64 1.20
CA ASN A 253 -18.86 17.03 0.79
C ASN A 253 -17.83 16.63 1.86
N ASP A 254 -16.64 16.24 1.43
CA ASP A 254 -15.52 16.02 2.34
C ASP A 254 -14.83 17.33 2.76
N LEU A 255 -13.78 17.24 3.58
CA LEU A 255 -13.00 18.37 4.08
C LEU A 255 -12.48 19.28 2.96
N HIS A 256 -12.25 18.73 1.76
CA HIS A 256 -11.68 19.46 0.62
C HIS A 256 -12.80 19.93 -0.34
N GLY A 257 -14.07 19.85 0.07
CA GLY A 257 -15.22 20.27 -0.72
C GLY A 257 -15.56 19.31 -1.86
N ARG A 258 -15.01 18.10 -1.89
CA ARG A 258 -15.25 17.11 -2.96
C ARG A 258 -16.55 16.39 -2.67
N LEU A 259 -17.42 16.26 -3.69
CA LEU A 259 -18.74 15.64 -3.56
C LEU A 259 -18.66 14.12 -3.43
N TRP A 260 -19.42 13.58 -2.48
CA TRP A 260 -19.66 12.14 -2.30
C TRP A 260 -21.16 11.86 -2.40
N ARG A 261 -21.53 10.77 -3.07
CA ARG A 261 -22.94 10.41 -3.35
C ARG A 261 -23.17 8.90 -3.28
N SER A 262 -24.25 8.49 -2.64
CA SER A 262 -24.84 7.14 -2.80
C SER A 262 -26.27 7.23 -3.33
N ALA A 263 -26.71 6.21 -4.06
CA ALA A 263 -28.10 6.06 -4.47
C ALA A 263 -28.56 4.60 -4.43
N ALA A 264 -29.84 4.40 -4.15
CA ALA A 264 -30.50 3.11 -4.30
C ALA A 264 -31.99 3.27 -4.62
N MET A 265 -32.53 2.26 -5.30
CA MET A 265 -33.93 2.12 -5.65
C MET A 265 -34.61 1.14 -4.71
N PHE A 266 -35.78 1.49 -4.20
CA PHE A 266 -36.61 0.64 -3.35
C PHE A 266 -38.00 0.45 -3.93
N ALA A 267 -38.64 -0.67 -3.63
CA ALA A 267 -40.08 -0.83 -3.82
C ALA A 267 -40.80 -0.47 -2.51
N ALA A 268 -41.78 0.44 -2.58
CA ALA A 268 -42.64 0.72 -1.44
C ALA A 268 -43.42 -0.54 -1.05
N PRO A 269 -43.38 -0.97 0.23
CA PRO A 269 -44.05 -2.19 0.65
C PRO A 269 -45.58 -2.06 0.55
N ALA A 270 -46.29 -3.19 0.58
CA ALA A 270 -47.76 -3.22 0.56
C ALA A 270 -48.39 -2.52 1.77
N SER A 271 -47.66 -2.48 2.89
CA SER A 271 -48.03 -1.80 4.12
C SER A 271 -46.76 -1.33 4.85
N GLY A 272 -46.81 -0.15 5.47
CA GLY A 272 -45.68 0.42 6.21
C GLY A 272 -44.80 1.33 5.35
N PRO A 273 -43.77 1.96 5.96
CA PRO A 273 -42.86 2.85 5.26
C PRO A 273 -41.78 2.10 4.49
N VAL A 274 -41.05 2.83 3.64
CA VAL A 274 -39.76 2.39 3.11
C VAL A 274 -38.70 2.67 4.18
N ASP A 275 -38.31 1.64 4.91
CA ASP A 275 -37.21 1.68 5.90
C ASP A 275 -35.98 0.97 5.33
N ILE A 276 -34.90 1.72 5.10
CA ILE A 276 -33.67 1.20 4.48
C ILE A 276 -32.94 0.17 5.34
N ALA A 277 -33.19 0.18 6.66
CA ALA A 277 -32.56 -0.76 7.58
C ALA A 277 -33.23 -2.14 7.50
N LEU A 278 -34.42 -2.21 6.91
CA LEU A 278 -35.26 -3.41 6.84
C LEU A 278 -35.50 -3.91 5.41
N LEU A 279 -35.30 -3.07 4.40
CA LEU A 279 -35.58 -3.40 3.00
C LEU A 279 -34.30 -3.54 2.18
N ASP A 280 -34.22 -4.63 1.42
CA ASP A 280 -33.20 -4.78 0.38
C ASP A 280 -33.52 -3.81 -0.78
N PRO A 281 -32.54 -3.07 -1.32
CA PRO A 281 -32.75 -2.26 -2.52
C PRO A 281 -32.96 -3.15 -3.75
N LEU A 282 -33.76 -2.66 -4.71
CA LEU A 282 -33.93 -3.25 -6.03
C LEU A 282 -32.64 -3.13 -6.87
N SER A 283 -31.93 -2.02 -6.71
CA SER A 283 -30.66 -1.71 -7.35
C SER A 283 -30.00 -0.51 -6.66
N GLY A 284 -28.70 -0.29 -6.84
CA GLY A 284 -28.01 0.86 -6.27
C GLY A 284 -26.56 0.58 -5.88
N ASP A 285 -26.05 1.42 -4.99
CA ASP A 285 -24.68 1.36 -4.49
C ASP A 285 -24.45 0.31 -3.38
N TRP A 286 -25.52 -0.29 -2.88
CA TRP A 286 -25.52 -1.42 -1.94
C TRP A 286 -26.64 -2.43 -2.28
N GLU A 287 -26.56 -3.63 -1.72
CA GLU A 287 -27.39 -4.78 -2.17
C GLU A 287 -28.31 -5.36 -1.08
N ARG A 288 -28.08 -5.03 0.19
CA ARG A 288 -28.79 -5.62 1.34
C ARG A 288 -29.25 -4.53 2.29
N ALA A 289 -30.35 -4.76 3.00
CA ALA A 289 -30.85 -3.89 4.05
C ALA A 289 -29.73 -3.55 5.05
N ASP A 290 -29.42 -2.26 5.18
CA ASP A 290 -28.39 -1.73 6.06
C ASP A 290 -28.65 -0.23 6.28
N GLY A 291 -28.91 0.15 7.53
CA GLY A 291 -29.19 1.53 7.92
C GLY A 291 -28.03 2.51 7.69
N ASP A 292 -26.79 2.00 7.56
CA ASP A 292 -25.61 2.84 7.38
C ASP A 292 -25.24 3.00 5.90
N ALA A 293 -25.88 2.23 5.01
CA ALA A 293 -25.54 2.20 3.60
C ALA A 293 -25.57 3.57 2.91
N PRO A 294 -26.51 4.49 3.21
CA PRO A 294 -26.47 5.84 2.64
C PRO A 294 -25.18 6.61 2.96
N LEU A 295 -24.42 6.21 3.98
CA LEU A 295 -23.16 6.84 4.38
C LEU A 295 -21.96 6.06 3.85
N TRP A 296 -21.86 4.77 4.18
CA TRP A 296 -20.66 4.01 3.82
C TRP A 296 -20.56 3.73 2.32
N ALA A 297 -21.70 3.63 1.62
CA ALA A 297 -21.77 3.33 0.19
C ALA A 297 -21.60 4.57 -0.69
N MET A 298 -21.44 5.76 -0.11
CA MET A 298 -21.16 6.96 -0.87
C MET A 298 -19.89 6.79 -1.71
N ARG A 299 -20.01 7.11 -2.99
CA ARG A 299 -18.96 7.09 -3.98
C ARG A 299 -18.42 8.49 -4.20
N PHE A 300 -17.15 8.57 -4.59
CA PHE A 300 -16.59 9.83 -5.05
C PHE A 300 -17.32 10.29 -6.31
N ALA A 301 -17.83 11.52 -6.30
CA ALA A 301 -18.71 12.07 -7.34
C ALA A 301 -18.30 13.49 -7.78
N ALA A 302 -17.11 13.96 -7.40
CA ALA A 302 -16.59 15.24 -7.87
C ALA A 302 -16.03 15.11 -9.30
N ASP A 303 -16.37 16.06 -10.17
CA ASP A 303 -15.93 16.07 -11.56
C ASP A 303 -14.51 16.62 -11.70
N GLY A 304 -13.72 16.03 -12.60
CA GLY A 304 -12.38 16.54 -12.93
C GLY A 304 -11.34 16.42 -11.82
N VAL A 305 -11.61 15.61 -10.79
CA VAL A 305 -10.70 15.39 -9.65
C VAL A 305 -10.46 13.90 -9.48
N THR A 306 -9.22 13.51 -9.22
CA THR A 306 -8.91 12.12 -8.89
C THR A 306 -9.47 11.77 -7.50
N PRO A 307 -10.25 10.68 -7.37
CA PRO A 307 -10.77 10.25 -6.08
C PRO A 307 -9.64 9.98 -5.08
N ASP A 308 -9.88 10.30 -3.82
CA ASP A 308 -8.97 10.10 -2.70
C ASP A 308 -9.75 9.76 -1.44
N LEU A 309 -9.08 9.37 -0.35
CA LEU A 309 -9.70 9.01 0.92
C LEU A 309 -10.69 10.09 1.38
N PHE A 310 -11.89 9.67 1.78
CA PHE A 310 -12.86 10.57 2.41
C PHE A 310 -12.31 11.06 3.76
N VAL A 311 -12.21 12.38 3.92
CA VAL A 311 -11.89 13.04 5.19
C VAL A 311 -13.11 13.86 5.61
N PRO A 312 -13.74 13.58 6.76
CA PRO A 312 -14.87 14.37 7.21
C PRO A 312 -14.43 15.84 7.46
N PRO A 313 -15.29 16.83 7.18
CA PRO A 313 -15.03 18.21 7.55
C PRO A 313 -14.81 18.42 9.07
N THR A 314 -14.18 19.53 9.44
CA THR A 314 -13.99 19.95 10.83
C THR A 314 -15.29 20.40 11.49
N ASP A 315 -16.09 21.17 10.76
CA ASP A 315 -17.47 21.52 11.11
C ASP A 315 -18.42 20.33 10.88
N PRO A 316 -19.66 20.37 11.41
CA PRO A 316 -20.60 19.27 11.21
C PRO A 316 -20.75 18.89 9.74
N TRP A 317 -20.55 17.61 9.42
CA TRP A 317 -20.67 17.10 8.06
C TRP A 317 -22.15 17.12 7.62
N LEU A 318 -22.45 17.93 6.61
CA LEU A 318 -23.81 18.10 6.10
C LEU A 318 -24.15 16.98 5.12
N VAL A 319 -25.01 16.05 5.54
CA VAL A 319 -25.49 14.94 4.71
C VAL A 319 -26.92 15.22 4.26
N THR A 320 -27.10 15.47 2.96
CA THR A 320 -28.42 15.70 2.37
C THR A 320 -29.01 14.38 1.90
N VAL A 321 -30.18 14.02 2.41
CA VAL A 321 -30.96 12.84 1.99
C VAL A 321 -32.15 13.32 1.16
N THR A 322 -32.29 12.79 -0.05
CA THR A 322 -33.44 13.07 -0.94
C THR A 322 -34.12 11.76 -1.31
N ALA A 323 -35.44 11.72 -1.15
CA ALA A 323 -36.28 10.63 -1.62
C ALA A 323 -37.23 11.14 -2.71
N ARG A 324 -37.27 10.44 -3.83
CA ARG A 324 -38.09 10.77 -5.00
C ARG A 324 -38.96 9.60 -5.39
N VAL A 325 -40.25 9.85 -5.57
CA VAL A 325 -41.24 8.86 -5.98
C VAL A 325 -41.93 9.35 -7.25
N GLU A 326 -41.87 8.56 -8.32
CA GLU A 326 -42.43 8.94 -9.62
C GLU A 326 -43.92 9.31 -9.48
N ARG A 327 -44.32 10.47 -10.04
CA ARG A 327 -45.70 11.00 -10.02
C ARG A 327 -46.27 11.39 -8.66
N VAL A 328 -45.51 11.22 -7.56
CA VAL A 328 -45.93 11.68 -6.21
C VAL A 328 -45.16 12.93 -5.82
N GLY A 329 -43.83 12.93 -5.98
CA GLY A 329 -43.01 14.10 -5.68
C GLY A 329 -41.64 13.75 -5.12
N GLU A 330 -41.03 14.74 -4.50
CA GLU A 330 -39.71 14.68 -3.90
C GLU A 330 -39.76 15.27 -2.48
N VAL A 331 -39.03 14.67 -1.55
CA VAL A 331 -38.82 15.19 -0.20
C VAL A 331 -37.32 15.15 0.09
N ARG A 332 -36.82 16.20 0.75
CA ARG A 332 -35.40 16.36 1.04
C ARG A 332 -35.18 16.88 2.45
N ARG A 333 -34.22 16.30 3.16
CA ARG A 333 -33.79 16.72 4.50
C ARG A 333 -32.26 16.67 4.60
N THR A 334 -31.70 17.56 5.40
CA THR A 334 -30.26 17.57 5.70
C THR A 334 -30.00 17.19 7.15
N VAL A 335 -29.19 16.16 7.35
CA VAL A 335 -28.68 15.72 8.65
C VAL A 335 -27.33 16.39 8.90
N ARG A 336 -27.16 17.02 10.07
CA ARG A 336 -25.86 17.55 10.53
C ARG A 336 -25.15 16.47 11.33
N ARG A 337 -24.03 15.96 10.81
CA ARG A 337 -23.27 14.94 11.52
C ARG A 337 -22.10 15.56 12.27
N HIS A 338 -22.06 15.37 13.58
CA HIS A 338 -21.08 15.99 14.46
C HIS A 338 -19.94 15.02 14.76
N PRO A 339 -18.67 15.48 14.78
CA PRO A 339 -17.57 14.65 15.25
C PRO A 339 -17.70 14.29 16.75
N PRO A 340 -17.98 15.24 17.67
CA PRO A 340 -18.26 14.92 19.07
C PRO A 340 -19.76 14.94 19.42
N ALA A 341 -20.11 14.36 20.56
CA ALA A 341 -21.37 14.61 21.24
C ALA A 341 -21.44 16.03 21.82
N GLU A 342 -22.66 16.53 22.03
CA GLU A 342 -22.88 17.82 22.69
C GLU A 342 -22.20 17.86 24.08
N GLY A 343 -21.51 18.97 24.35
CA GLY A 343 -20.83 19.22 25.63
C GLY A 343 -19.41 18.66 25.75
N VAL A 344 -18.91 17.89 24.77
CA VAL A 344 -17.47 17.56 24.71
C VAL A 344 -16.66 18.84 24.62
N ARG A 345 -15.65 18.96 25.46
CA ARG A 345 -14.73 20.10 25.45
C ARG A 345 -13.46 19.71 24.72
N SER A 346 -12.97 20.58 23.84
CA SER A 346 -11.70 20.37 23.17
C SER A 346 -10.79 21.59 23.29
N SER A 347 -9.49 21.34 23.36
CA SER A 347 -8.47 22.38 23.40
C SER A 347 -7.21 21.91 22.70
N THR A 348 -6.60 22.80 21.91
CA THR A 348 -5.25 22.60 21.41
C THR A 348 -4.26 22.62 22.57
N VAL A 349 -3.31 21.70 22.55
CA VAL A 349 -2.25 21.56 23.55
C VAL A 349 -0.90 21.45 22.85
N GLU A 350 0.18 21.73 23.58
CA GLU A 350 1.56 21.55 23.12
C GLU A 350 2.26 20.50 24.00
N ILE A 351 2.91 19.52 23.37
CA ILE A 351 3.58 18.40 24.01
C ILE A 351 5.01 18.34 23.46
N ASP A 352 5.99 18.80 24.24
CA ASP A 352 7.40 18.83 23.81
C ASP A 352 7.60 19.54 22.46
N GLY A 353 7.02 20.74 22.31
CA GLY A 353 7.10 21.53 21.08
C GLY A 353 6.21 21.06 19.93
N ARG A 354 5.36 20.04 20.12
CA ARG A 354 4.46 19.50 19.08
C ARG A 354 2.99 19.76 19.41
N PRO A 355 2.17 20.12 18.42
CA PRO A 355 0.76 20.34 18.64
C PRO A 355 0.01 19.02 18.87
N GLY A 356 -1.08 19.11 19.62
CA GLY A 356 -2.07 18.06 19.78
C GLY A 356 -3.44 18.64 20.13
N LEU A 357 -4.44 17.78 20.19
CA LEU A 357 -5.79 18.15 20.61
C LEU A 357 -6.25 17.23 21.75
N LEU A 358 -6.55 17.84 22.89
CA LEU A 358 -7.17 17.16 24.03
C LEU A 358 -8.69 17.31 23.91
N ALA A 359 -9.42 16.19 23.95
CA ALA A 359 -10.87 16.13 24.03
C ALA A 359 -11.30 15.52 25.38
N LEU A 360 -12.14 16.24 26.11
CA LEU A 360 -12.65 15.83 27.42
C LEU A 360 -14.15 15.49 27.33
N PRO A 361 -14.60 14.45 28.05
CA PRO A 361 -16.02 14.09 28.08
C PRO A 361 -16.93 15.24 28.54
N PRO A 362 -18.22 15.20 28.17
CA PRO A 362 -19.19 16.18 28.63
C PRO A 362 -19.40 16.08 30.15
N GLY A 363 -19.64 17.23 30.79
CA GLY A 363 -19.92 17.33 32.23
C GLY A 363 -18.68 17.46 33.10
N THR A 364 -18.86 17.26 34.42
CA THR A 364 -17.79 17.35 35.42
C THR A 364 -17.05 16.01 35.54
N ALA A 365 -15.73 16.06 35.62
CA ALA A 365 -14.92 14.87 35.85
C ALA A 365 -15.37 14.10 37.11
N PRO A 366 -15.31 12.75 37.09
CA PRO A 366 -15.41 11.94 38.30
C PRO A 366 -14.37 12.37 39.34
N ALA A 367 -14.60 12.04 40.61
CA ALA A 367 -13.69 12.41 41.71
C ALA A 367 -12.25 11.90 41.49
N ASP A 368 -12.10 10.72 40.89
CA ASP A 368 -10.80 10.11 40.59
C ASP A 368 -10.27 10.50 39.20
N GLY A 369 -11.02 11.29 38.41
CA GLY A 369 -10.69 11.65 37.03
C GLY A 369 -11.31 10.73 35.96
N TRP A 370 -11.21 11.14 34.70
CA TRP A 370 -11.65 10.36 33.54
C TRP A 370 -10.62 9.26 33.20
N PRO A 371 -11.05 8.05 32.78
CA PRO A 371 -10.16 7.16 32.05
C PRO A 371 -9.70 7.84 30.76
N ALA A 372 -8.49 7.55 30.32
CA ALA A 372 -7.86 8.32 29.25
C ALA A 372 -7.23 7.47 28.15
N VAL A 373 -7.12 8.03 26.94
CA VAL A 373 -6.54 7.38 25.77
C VAL A 373 -5.64 8.34 25.01
N ALA A 374 -4.35 8.01 24.86
CA ALA A 374 -3.45 8.69 23.95
C ALA A 374 -3.55 8.07 22.55
N CYS A 375 -3.92 8.87 21.55
CA CYS A 375 -4.20 8.44 20.18
C CYS A 375 -3.11 8.95 19.20
N PHE A 376 -2.52 8.04 18.43
CA PHE A 376 -1.43 8.33 17.48
C PHE A 376 -1.75 7.88 16.06
N GLY A 377 -1.47 8.76 15.09
CA GLY A 377 -1.62 8.48 13.66
C GLY A 377 -0.56 7.51 13.11
N GLY A 378 -0.68 7.21 11.82
CA GLY A 378 0.29 6.41 11.06
C GLY A 378 1.45 7.26 10.53
N SER A 379 1.97 6.87 9.37
CA SER A 379 3.13 7.52 8.75
C SER A 379 2.87 8.93 8.24
N GLU A 380 1.61 9.37 8.22
CA GLU A 380 1.25 10.75 7.88
C GLU A 380 1.81 11.78 8.87
N GLY A 381 2.12 11.37 10.11
CA GLY A 381 2.50 12.30 11.17
C GLY A 381 1.33 13.17 11.63
N GLY A 382 1.63 14.28 12.28
CA GLY A 382 0.61 15.20 12.78
C GLY A 382 -0.32 14.58 13.83
N PHE A 383 -1.39 15.30 14.17
CA PHE A 383 -2.43 14.84 15.10
C PHE A 383 -3.84 14.81 14.47
N GLU A 384 -3.99 15.40 13.29
CA GLU A 384 -5.22 15.67 12.58
C GLU A 384 -6.02 14.39 12.31
N SER A 385 -5.33 13.32 11.88
CA SER A 385 -5.96 12.01 11.61
C SER A 385 -6.60 11.38 12.87
N GLN A 386 -6.17 11.80 14.06
CA GLN A 386 -6.65 11.30 15.35
C GLN A 386 -7.69 12.20 16.03
N VAL A 387 -7.97 13.40 15.50
CA VAL A 387 -8.98 14.30 16.07
C VAL A 387 -10.35 13.64 16.10
N GLY A 388 -10.81 13.07 14.98
CA GLY A 388 -12.09 12.34 14.90
C GLY A 388 -12.20 11.19 15.91
N PRO A 389 -11.22 10.26 15.94
CA PRO A 389 -11.11 9.23 16.99
C PRO A 389 -11.15 9.79 18.41
N ALA A 390 -10.44 10.87 18.71
CA ALA A 390 -10.41 11.46 20.06
C ALA A 390 -11.77 12.05 20.46
N MET A 391 -12.45 12.77 19.56
CA MET A 391 -13.80 13.30 19.79
C MET A 391 -14.82 12.18 20.04
N LEU A 392 -14.72 11.09 19.29
CA LEU A 392 -15.55 9.90 19.44
C LEU A 392 -15.34 9.23 20.80
N LEU A 393 -14.09 9.13 21.26
CA LEU A 393 -13.75 8.56 22.56
C LEU A 393 -14.21 9.46 23.72
N ALA A 394 -14.06 10.78 23.58
CA ALA A 394 -14.61 11.76 24.54
C ALA A 394 -16.13 11.69 24.66
N SER A 395 -16.82 11.50 23.53
CA SER A 395 -18.26 11.25 23.49
C SER A 395 -18.68 9.96 24.20
N ARG A 396 -17.73 9.06 24.46
CA ARG A 396 -17.93 7.79 25.16
C ARG A 396 -17.29 7.73 26.55
N GLY A 397 -16.94 8.88 27.13
CA GLY A 397 -16.51 8.97 28.52
C GLY A 397 -15.00 8.79 28.74
N PHE A 398 -14.18 8.92 27.70
CA PHE A 398 -12.71 8.90 27.83
C PHE A 398 -12.11 10.28 27.58
N ALA A 399 -11.22 10.76 28.44
CA ALA A 399 -10.34 11.86 28.04
C ALA A 399 -9.40 11.35 26.93
N ALA A 400 -9.41 11.99 25.76
CA ALA A 400 -8.69 11.48 24.60
C ALA A 400 -7.77 12.55 24.03
N LEU A 401 -6.51 12.17 23.77
CA LEU A 401 -5.49 13.07 23.25
C LEU A 401 -5.08 12.61 21.85
N ALA A 402 -5.45 13.39 20.83
CA ALA A 402 -4.88 13.28 19.51
C ALA A 402 -3.48 13.91 19.52
N ALA A 403 -2.44 13.12 19.31
CA ALA A 403 -1.06 13.57 19.48
C ALA A 403 -0.18 13.30 18.26
N SER A 404 0.67 14.29 17.95
CA SER A 404 1.76 14.17 17.00
C SER A 404 2.98 13.52 17.67
N TRP A 405 3.53 12.48 17.02
CA TRP A 405 4.82 11.89 17.37
C TRP A 405 5.93 12.29 16.36
N VAL A 406 5.52 12.82 15.21
CA VAL A 406 6.34 13.45 14.17
C VAL A 406 5.46 14.49 13.47
N ASP A 407 6.06 15.57 12.97
CA ASP A 407 5.31 16.60 12.27
C ASP A 407 4.65 16.02 11.01
N GLU A 408 3.54 16.61 10.57
CA GLU A 408 2.81 16.14 9.39
C GLU A 408 3.72 16.18 8.15
N GLY A 409 3.79 15.07 7.43
CA GLY A 409 4.62 14.92 6.23
C GLY A 409 6.14 14.88 6.49
N ALA A 410 6.60 14.93 7.74
CA ALA A 410 8.02 14.88 8.04
C ALA A 410 8.58 13.45 7.92
N PRO A 411 9.89 13.31 7.59
CA PRO A 411 10.51 12.00 7.45
C PRO A 411 10.51 11.22 8.77
N ILE A 412 10.35 9.90 8.66
CA ILE A 412 10.42 8.95 9.78
C ILE A 412 11.81 8.35 9.79
N VAL A 413 12.76 9.12 10.31
CA VAL A 413 14.18 8.74 10.43
C VAL A 413 14.64 9.01 11.86
N ALA A 414 15.15 7.97 12.53
CA ALA A 414 15.73 8.04 13.87
C ALA A 414 14.82 8.71 14.92
N VAL A 415 13.51 8.54 14.81
CA VAL A 415 12.52 9.19 15.69
C VAL A 415 12.61 8.65 17.11
N PRO A 416 12.78 9.50 18.15
CA PRO A 416 12.85 9.03 19.54
C PRO A 416 11.53 8.41 20.01
N LEU A 417 11.57 7.16 20.47
CA LEU A 417 10.40 6.48 21.04
C LEU A 417 9.88 7.14 22.32
N GLU A 418 10.74 7.90 23.01
CA GLU A 418 10.40 8.68 24.20
C GLU A 418 9.26 9.68 23.92
N ARG A 419 9.05 10.10 22.66
CA ARG A 419 7.93 10.99 22.30
C ARG A 419 6.58 10.38 22.68
N PHE A 420 6.37 9.09 22.44
CA PHE A 420 5.14 8.40 22.84
C PHE A 420 4.98 8.40 24.37
N GLY A 421 6.08 8.19 25.11
CA GLY A 421 6.07 8.19 26.57
C GLY A 421 5.78 9.57 27.16
N THR A 422 6.35 10.62 26.58
CA THR A 422 6.07 12.01 26.95
C THR A 422 4.60 12.36 26.74
N THR A 423 3.99 11.94 25.63
CA THR A 423 2.56 12.14 25.39
C THR A 423 1.68 11.40 26.40
N VAL A 424 1.96 10.12 26.67
CA VAL A 424 1.17 9.33 27.63
C VAL A 424 1.24 9.96 29.03
N ARG A 425 2.43 10.39 29.45
CA ARG A 425 2.63 11.08 30.73
C ARG A 425 1.94 12.44 30.78
N PHE A 426 2.05 13.24 29.72
CA PHE A 426 1.33 14.52 29.62
C PHE A 426 -0.17 14.34 29.83
N LEU A 427 -0.76 13.30 29.23
CA LEU A 427 -2.18 12.98 29.43
C LEU A 427 -2.46 12.50 30.86
N ALA A 428 -1.61 11.66 31.42
CA ALA A 428 -1.74 11.16 32.80
C ALA A 428 -1.67 12.29 33.85
N ASP A 429 -0.87 13.33 33.59
CA ASP A 429 -0.66 14.48 34.48
C ASP A 429 -1.80 15.52 34.41
N HIS A 430 -2.77 15.35 33.48
CA HIS A 430 -3.89 16.28 33.35
C HIS A 430 -4.84 16.17 34.56
N SER A 431 -5.27 17.32 35.12
CA SER A 431 -6.03 17.38 36.38
C SER A 431 -7.39 16.68 36.37
N GLU A 432 -7.99 16.53 35.18
CA GLU A 432 -9.27 15.82 35.00
C GLU A 432 -9.09 14.34 34.59
N VAL A 433 -7.86 13.83 34.54
CA VAL A 433 -7.55 12.44 34.14
C VAL A 433 -7.15 11.60 35.34
N ASP A 434 -7.63 10.36 35.37
CA ASP A 434 -7.12 9.35 36.29
C ASP A 434 -5.80 8.78 35.75
N SER A 435 -4.68 9.16 36.36
CA SER A 435 -3.33 8.78 35.93
C SER A 435 -3.09 7.26 35.90
N ASP A 436 -3.85 6.46 36.64
CA ASP A 436 -3.73 5.00 36.67
C ASP A 436 -4.56 4.30 35.57
N ARG A 437 -5.37 5.06 34.82
CA ARG A 437 -6.34 4.55 33.83
C ARG A 437 -6.10 5.11 32.43
N VAL A 438 -4.83 5.27 32.07
CA VAL A 438 -4.40 5.71 30.74
C VAL A 438 -4.11 4.51 29.83
N ALA A 439 -4.74 4.48 28.66
CA ALA A 439 -4.51 3.53 27.59
C ALA A 439 -3.87 4.21 26.36
N GLY A 440 -3.35 3.41 25.44
CA GLY A 440 -2.81 3.90 24.16
C GLY A 440 -3.57 3.34 22.96
N MET A 441 -3.73 4.14 21.92
CA MET A 441 -4.28 3.73 20.63
C MET A 441 -3.40 4.25 19.51
N ALA A 442 -3.03 3.41 18.55
CA ALA A 442 -2.21 3.85 17.44
C ALA A 442 -2.47 3.07 16.15
N VAL A 443 -2.10 3.67 15.02
CA VAL A 443 -2.35 3.14 13.67
C VAL A 443 -1.02 2.93 12.93
N SER A 444 -0.88 1.83 12.21
CA SER A 444 0.22 1.58 11.25
C SER A 444 1.62 1.85 11.84
N ARG A 445 2.39 2.80 11.31
CA ARG A 445 3.69 3.21 11.86
C ARG A 445 3.62 3.73 13.30
N GLY A 446 2.56 4.43 13.67
CA GLY A 446 2.33 4.79 15.07
C GLY A 446 2.09 3.55 15.94
N ALA A 447 1.44 2.50 15.43
CA ALA A 447 1.23 1.26 16.16
C ALA A 447 2.55 0.49 16.40
N GLU A 448 3.41 0.47 15.39
CA GLU A 448 4.79 -0.03 15.51
C GLU A 448 5.58 0.76 16.56
N GLY A 449 5.57 2.10 16.47
CA GLY A 449 6.28 3.00 17.38
C GLY A 449 5.77 2.91 18.83
N LEU A 450 4.45 2.97 19.05
CA LEU A 450 3.85 2.89 20.38
C LEU A 450 4.13 1.53 21.04
N LEU A 451 4.00 0.42 20.31
CA LEU A 451 4.33 -0.90 20.85
C LEU A 451 5.81 -0.99 21.21
N SER A 452 6.69 -0.49 20.33
CA SER A 452 8.13 -0.45 20.58
C SER A 452 8.47 0.40 21.81
N ALA A 453 7.81 1.55 21.97
CA ALA A 453 8.03 2.46 23.10
C ALA A 453 7.61 1.82 24.42
N VAL A 454 6.43 1.16 24.46
CA VAL A 454 5.95 0.45 25.66
C VAL A 454 6.86 -0.73 26.02
N CYS A 455 7.49 -1.36 25.03
CA CYS A 455 8.42 -2.46 25.25
C CYS A 455 9.87 -1.99 25.53
N ALA A 456 10.16 -0.69 25.44
CA ALA A 456 11.48 -0.16 25.75
C ALA A 456 11.71 -0.12 27.27
N HIS A 457 12.98 -0.07 27.68
CA HIS A 457 13.35 0.17 29.08
C HIS A 457 12.82 1.55 29.51
N GLU A 458 12.09 1.61 30.64
CA GLU A 458 11.38 2.81 31.10
C GLU A 458 10.26 3.31 30.14
N GLY A 459 9.75 2.42 29.29
CA GLY A 459 8.59 2.69 28.43
C GLY A 459 7.35 3.15 29.21
N PRO A 460 6.41 3.87 28.55
CA PRO A 460 5.21 4.33 29.22
C PRO A 460 4.35 3.17 29.71
N ARG A 461 3.79 3.33 30.90
CA ARG A 461 2.80 2.40 31.43
C ARG A 461 1.44 2.70 30.84
N CYS A 462 0.96 1.79 30.00
CA CYS A 462 -0.40 1.83 29.46
C CYS A 462 -1.23 0.69 30.05
N ARG A 463 -2.44 1.00 30.50
CA ARG A 463 -3.38 0.03 31.05
C ARG A 463 -3.86 -0.99 30.01
N GLY A 464 -3.82 -0.62 28.74
CA GLY A 464 -4.00 -1.48 27.57
C GLY A 464 -3.65 -0.72 26.29
N LEU A 465 -3.45 -1.45 25.20
CA LEU A 465 -3.14 -0.88 23.89
C LEU A 465 -4.12 -1.34 22.82
N VAL A 466 -4.54 -0.42 21.96
CA VAL A 466 -5.29 -0.69 20.73
C VAL A 466 -4.38 -0.40 19.55
N LEU A 467 -4.03 -1.42 18.77
CA LEU A 467 -3.10 -1.29 17.65
C LEU A 467 -3.79 -1.66 16.35
N ILE A 468 -4.00 -0.68 15.47
CA ILE A 468 -4.65 -0.86 14.17
C ILE A 468 -3.57 -1.06 13.11
N SER A 469 -3.65 -2.18 12.39
CA SER A 469 -2.66 -2.67 11.43
C SER A 469 -1.24 -2.66 12.00
N PRO A 470 -0.98 -3.35 13.13
CA PRO A 470 0.30 -3.36 13.80
C PRO A 470 1.40 -4.04 12.96
N SER A 471 2.63 -3.88 13.42
CA SER A 471 3.79 -4.68 12.97
C SER A 471 4.39 -5.50 14.11
N SER A 472 5.01 -6.63 13.77
CA SER A 472 5.78 -7.50 14.69
C SER A 472 7.27 -7.15 14.72
N VAL A 473 7.71 -6.26 13.83
CA VAL A 473 9.09 -5.81 13.66
C VAL A 473 9.12 -4.30 13.50
N THR A 474 10.26 -3.69 13.78
CA THR A 474 10.56 -2.32 13.39
C THR A 474 11.05 -2.29 11.96
N TRP A 475 10.43 -1.48 11.11
CA TRP A 475 10.85 -1.38 9.71
C TRP A 475 11.80 -0.23 9.48
N GLN A 476 12.54 -0.32 8.37
CA GLN A 476 13.39 0.74 7.83
C GLN A 476 12.67 2.09 7.73
N ALA A 477 13.45 3.16 7.87
CA ALA A 477 12.99 4.55 7.82
C ALA A 477 12.26 4.94 6.51
N ILE A 478 11.54 6.06 6.58
CA ILE A 478 10.90 6.73 5.44
C ILE A 478 11.48 8.15 5.33
N GLY A 479 12.07 8.47 4.19
CA GLY A 479 12.71 9.75 3.90
C GLY A 479 11.74 10.85 3.47
N SER A 480 12.27 12.03 3.14
CA SER A 480 11.49 13.25 2.94
C SER A 480 10.71 13.27 1.62
N GLU A 481 11.19 12.53 0.61
CA GLU A 481 10.59 12.40 -0.71
C GLU A 481 9.95 11.01 -0.89
N GLY A 482 9.62 10.34 0.23
CA GLY A 482 9.11 8.96 0.22
C GLY A 482 10.17 7.90 -0.09
N GLU A 483 11.46 8.28 -0.21
CA GLU A 483 12.55 7.33 -0.35
C GLU A 483 12.72 6.46 0.89
N ILE A 484 13.37 5.31 0.75
CA ILE A 484 13.59 4.36 1.86
C ILE A 484 15.08 4.38 2.20
N PRO A 485 15.56 5.30 3.07
CA PRO A 485 16.97 5.39 3.42
C PRO A 485 17.42 4.18 4.25
N ASP A 486 18.71 3.82 4.17
CA ASP A 486 19.32 2.79 5.01
C ASP A 486 19.56 3.33 6.43
N ALA A 487 18.46 3.54 7.15
CA ALA A 487 18.43 4.17 8.46
C ALA A 487 17.30 3.57 9.33
N PRO A 488 17.42 3.66 10.67
CA PRO A 488 16.37 3.23 11.58
C PRO A 488 15.17 4.19 11.51
N SER A 489 13.96 3.66 11.65
CA SER A 489 12.79 4.50 11.93
C SER A 489 12.86 5.11 13.33
N TRP A 490 13.41 4.36 14.29
CA TRP A 490 13.28 4.66 15.72
C TRP A 490 14.62 4.70 16.45
N THR A 491 14.70 5.53 17.49
CA THR A 491 15.80 5.53 18.47
C THR A 491 15.26 5.36 19.89
N VAL A 492 16.09 4.80 20.77
CA VAL A 492 15.87 4.73 22.22
C VAL A 492 17.14 5.17 22.93
N ALA A 493 17.03 6.19 23.79
CA ALA A 493 18.15 6.83 24.46
C ALA A 493 19.28 7.23 23.48
N GLY A 494 18.88 7.72 22.29
CA GLY A 494 19.80 8.12 21.21
C GLY A 494 20.50 6.96 20.50
N ARG A 495 20.14 5.70 20.77
CA ARG A 495 20.65 4.52 20.06
C ARG A 495 19.63 4.01 19.06
N ASP A 496 20.13 3.58 17.91
CA ASP A 496 19.31 3.01 16.85
C ASP A 496 18.57 1.76 17.35
N VAL A 497 17.26 1.74 17.14
CA VAL A 497 16.49 0.50 17.26
C VAL A 497 16.76 -0.29 15.97
N PRO A 498 17.17 -1.57 16.06
CA PRO A 498 17.40 -2.39 14.87
C PRO A 498 16.17 -2.38 13.96
N TRP A 499 16.35 -2.47 12.65
CA TRP A 499 15.24 -2.38 11.69
C TRP A 499 15.36 -3.44 10.60
N LEU A 500 14.21 -3.80 10.02
CA LEU A 500 14.13 -4.70 8.88
C LEU A 500 14.04 -3.90 7.57
N PRO A 501 14.85 -4.21 6.54
CA PRO A 501 14.81 -3.49 5.28
C PRO A 501 13.54 -3.80 4.49
N VAL A 502 12.93 -2.75 3.92
CA VAL A 502 11.80 -2.88 3.00
C VAL A 502 12.36 -3.17 1.61
N ARG A 503 12.00 -4.30 1.01
CA ARG A 503 12.55 -4.74 -0.29
C ARG A 503 11.81 -4.08 -1.44
N SER A 504 12.11 -2.81 -1.67
CA SER A 504 11.45 -1.95 -2.67
C SER A 504 11.52 -2.51 -4.09
N GLY A 505 12.56 -3.30 -4.42
CA GLY A 505 12.67 -4.02 -5.68
C GLY A 505 11.46 -4.91 -6.02
N ALA A 506 10.70 -5.38 -5.01
CA ALA A 506 9.48 -6.16 -5.22
C ALA A 506 8.33 -5.34 -5.86
N LEU A 507 8.40 -4.01 -5.81
CA LEU A 507 7.39 -3.10 -6.38
C LEU A 507 7.65 -2.77 -7.85
N MET A 508 8.82 -3.12 -8.39
CA MET A 508 9.25 -2.62 -9.69
C MET A 508 8.31 -2.99 -10.84
N SER A 509 7.75 -4.20 -10.82
CA SER A 509 6.76 -4.62 -11.82
C SER A 509 5.49 -3.74 -11.78
N GLN A 510 5.11 -3.25 -10.59
CA GLN A 510 4.01 -2.32 -10.41
C GLN A 510 4.39 -0.93 -10.92
N LEU A 511 5.58 -0.44 -10.58
CA LEU A 511 6.08 0.88 -11.00
C LEU A 511 6.18 0.98 -12.54
N VAL A 512 6.77 -0.02 -13.20
CA VAL A 512 6.88 -0.07 -14.67
C VAL A 512 5.50 -0.10 -15.33
N ARG A 513 4.59 -0.91 -14.78
CA ARG A 513 3.20 -0.93 -15.26
C ARG A 513 2.54 0.43 -15.06
N ASN A 514 2.62 1.00 -13.87
CA ASN A 514 2.00 2.28 -13.53
C ASN A 514 2.55 3.42 -14.42
N ALA A 515 3.85 3.48 -14.67
CA ALA A 515 4.47 4.45 -15.59
C ALA A 515 3.94 4.35 -17.03
N TRP A 516 3.48 3.17 -17.46
CA TRP A 516 2.85 2.97 -18.77
C TRP A 516 1.45 3.59 -18.82
N TRP A 517 0.68 3.49 -17.74
CA TRP A 517 -0.71 3.94 -17.66
C TRP A 517 -0.89 5.34 -17.08
N ALA A 518 0.14 5.90 -16.42
CA ALA A 518 0.05 7.14 -15.65
C ALA A 518 -0.57 8.33 -16.41
N SER A 519 -0.18 8.56 -17.67
CA SER A 519 -0.74 9.66 -18.46
C SER A 519 -2.21 9.44 -18.84
N ARG A 520 -2.59 8.18 -19.09
CA ARG A 520 -3.97 7.80 -19.40
C ARG A 520 -4.86 7.87 -18.17
N ASP A 521 -4.36 7.40 -17.03
CA ASP A 521 -5.07 7.46 -15.76
C ASP A 521 -5.28 8.92 -15.34
N ALA A 522 -4.24 9.76 -15.49
CA ALA A 522 -4.33 11.20 -15.27
C ALA A 522 -5.40 11.87 -16.13
N ALA A 523 -5.36 11.66 -17.44
CA ALA A 523 -6.34 12.22 -18.36
C ALA A 523 -7.78 11.76 -18.06
N ALA A 524 -7.93 10.59 -17.44
CA ALA A 524 -9.21 10.02 -17.02
C ALA A 524 -9.57 10.30 -15.55
N HIS A 525 -8.77 11.09 -14.82
CA HIS A 525 -8.91 11.35 -13.38
C HIS A 525 -9.01 10.06 -12.53
N ARG A 526 -8.25 9.04 -12.89
CA ARG A 526 -8.17 7.76 -12.18
C ARG A 526 -6.88 7.69 -11.34
N PRO A 527 -6.92 7.10 -10.14
CA PRO A 527 -5.72 6.94 -9.34
C PRO A 527 -4.86 5.82 -9.91
N THR A 528 -3.56 6.07 -10.05
CA THR A 528 -2.56 5.04 -10.34
C THR A 528 -2.00 4.55 -9.02
N LEU A 529 -2.36 3.34 -8.62
CA LEU A 529 -2.12 2.86 -7.25
C LEU A 529 -0.92 1.93 -7.13
N ILE A 530 -0.16 2.08 -6.04
CA ILE A 530 0.92 1.18 -5.63
C ILE A 530 0.47 0.38 -4.40
N ARG A 531 0.66 -0.94 -4.43
CA ARG A 531 0.46 -1.81 -3.26
C ARG A 531 1.82 -2.12 -2.64
N LEU A 532 2.05 -1.65 -1.42
CA LEU A 532 3.34 -1.78 -0.74
C LEU A 532 3.57 -3.17 -0.13
N ARG A 533 2.51 -3.94 0.14
CA ARG A 533 2.59 -5.23 0.83
C ARG A 533 3.63 -6.20 0.28
N PRO A 534 3.80 -6.37 -1.05
CA PRO A 534 4.83 -7.26 -1.59
C PRO A 534 6.26 -6.91 -1.15
N ALA A 535 6.58 -5.62 -0.96
CA ALA A 535 7.90 -5.18 -0.50
C ALA A 535 8.15 -5.53 0.97
N TYR A 536 7.15 -5.33 1.82
CA TYR A 536 7.20 -5.71 3.23
C TYR A 536 7.26 -7.24 3.39
N GLU A 537 6.43 -7.99 2.65
CA GLU A 537 6.47 -9.47 2.66
C GLU A 537 7.80 -10.03 2.14
N ALA A 538 8.44 -9.37 1.17
CA ALA A 538 9.78 -9.73 0.72
C ALA A 538 10.83 -9.41 1.80
N GLY A 539 10.66 -8.33 2.57
CA GLY A 539 11.46 -8.02 3.76
C GLY A 539 11.39 -9.13 4.81
N LEU A 540 10.17 -9.55 5.19
CA LEU A 540 9.97 -10.64 6.18
C LEU A 540 10.59 -11.98 5.75
N ARG A 541 10.64 -12.27 4.44
CA ARG A 541 11.20 -13.51 3.89
C ARG A 541 12.72 -13.48 3.70
N GLY A 542 13.35 -12.32 3.80
CA GLY A 542 14.79 -12.17 3.62
C GLY A 542 15.61 -12.97 4.63
N PRO A 543 16.91 -13.22 4.37
CA PRO A 543 17.78 -13.92 5.31
C PRO A 543 17.73 -13.25 6.69
N ALA A 544 17.60 -14.06 7.74
CA ALA A 544 17.32 -13.62 9.12
C ALA A 544 18.41 -12.73 9.75
N THR A 545 19.49 -12.42 9.04
CA THR A 545 20.48 -11.42 9.44
C THR A 545 19.77 -10.07 9.59
N GLY A 546 19.52 -9.65 10.83
CA GLY A 546 18.80 -8.43 11.20
C GLY A 546 17.31 -8.62 11.54
N ALA A 547 16.64 -9.66 11.06
CA ALA A 547 15.21 -9.88 11.31
C ALA A 547 14.89 -10.42 12.71
N ALA A 548 15.84 -11.08 13.39
CA ALA A 548 15.71 -11.41 14.80
C ALA A 548 15.91 -10.17 15.68
N ASP A 549 16.82 -9.27 15.27
CA ASP A 549 17.20 -8.08 16.04
C ASP A 549 16.16 -6.96 15.90
N ALA A 550 15.50 -6.84 14.75
CA ALA A 550 14.43 -5.87 14.49
C ALA A 550 13.05 -6.28 15.04
N ARG A 551 12.96 -7.37 15.81
CA ARG A 551 11.67 -7.79 16.40
C ARG A 551 11.27 -6.87 17.53
N ILE A 552 9.99 -6.54 17.57
CA ILE A 552 9.43 -5.84 18.72
C ILE A 552 9.17 -6.89 19.82
N PRO A 553 9.76 -6.75 21.02
CA PRO A 553 9.65 -7.74 22.09
C PRO A 553 8.32 -7.56 22.84
N ALA A 554 7.21 -7.81 22.13
CA ALA A 554 5.86 -7.53 22.59
C ALA A 554 5.49 -8.26 23.88
N GLU A 555 6.17 -9.34 24.26
CA GLU A 555 6.03 -10.01 25.56
C GLU A 555 6.31 -9.10 26.76
N GLN A 556 7.08 -8.02 26.56
CA GLN A 556 7.43 -7.04 27.60
C GLN A 556 6.31 -6.03 27.89
N ALA A 557 5.32 -5.87 27.01
CA ALA A 557 4.21 -4.98 27.29
C ALA A 557 3.28 -5.59 28.37
N ASP A 558 3.09 -4.89 29.49
CA ASP A 558 2.31 -5.44 30.61
C ASP A 558 0.80 -5.40 30.38
N GLY A 559 0.31 -4.35 29.72
CA GLY A 559 -1.12 -4.17 29.44
C GLY A 559 -1.65 -5.17 28.39
N PRO A 560 -2.97 -5.47 28.41
CA PRO A 560 -3.61 -6.23 27.35
C PRO A 560 -3.51 -5.51 25.99
N LEU A 561 -3.47 -6.27 24.91
CA LEU A 561 -3.49 -5.75 23.54
C LEU A 561 -4.79 -6.08 22.82
N LEU A 562 -5.39 -5.11 22.13
CA LEU A 562 -6.35 -5.33 21.06
C LEU A 562 -5.69 -5.01 19.73
N LEU A 563 -5.46 -6.03 18.91
CA LEU A 563 -4.93 -5.87 17.55
C LEU A 563 -6.10 -5.86 16.57
N VAL A 564 -6.14 -4.88 15.66
CA VAL A 564 -7.17 -4.77 14.61
C VAL A 564 -6.48 -4.86 13.26
N THR A 565 -6.87 -5.80 12.39
CA THR A 565 -6.20 -6.01 11.09
C THR A 565 -7.20 -6.25 9.98
N GLY A 566 -6.92 -5.77 8.77
CA GLY A 566 -7.63 -6.18 7.56
C GLY A 566 -6.98 -7.40 6.90
N THR A 567 -7.77 -8.35 6.39
CA THR A 567 -7.20 -9.51 5.67
C THR A 567 -6.66 -9.14 4.28
N GLU A 568 -7.19 -8.07 3.69
CA GLU A 568 -6.82 -7.52 2.38
C GLU A 568 -5.96 -6.26 2.50
N ASP A 569 -5.23 -6.12 3.62
CA ASP A 569 -4.22 -5.07 3.80
C ASP A 569 -3.25 -5.07 2.61
N ALA A 570 -3.18 -3.94 1.91
CA ALA A 570 -2.33 -3.76 0.73
C ALA A 570 -1.04 -2.97 1.02
N VAL A 571 -0.84 -2.52 2.26
CA VAL A 571 0.35 -1.80 2.71
C VAL A 571 1.38 -2.77 3.28
N TRP A 572 0.99 -3.63 4.22
CA TRP A 572 1.88 -4.65 4.80
C TRP A 572 1.09 -5.86 5.33
N PRO A 573 1.72 -7.00 5.64
CA PRO A 573 0.98 -8.19 6.11
C PRO A 573 0.58 -8.07 7.59
N SER A 574 -0.30 -7.12 7.94
CA SER A 574 -0.69 -6.84 9.34
C SER A 574 -1.32 -8.03 10.06
N GLY A 575 -2.12 -8.85 9.37
CA GLY A 575 -2.70 -10.07 9.94
C GLY A 575 -1.65 -11.07 10.45
N PRO A 576 -0.75 -11.57 9.58
CA PRO A 576 0.38 -12.41 10.00
C PRO A 576 1.24 -11.79 11.11
N MET A 577 1.54 -10.49 11.03
CA MET A 577 2.32 -9.79 12.05
C MET A 577 1.60 -9.73 13.40
N ALA A 578 0.28 -9.49 13.41
CA ALA A 578 -0.53 -9.53 14.62
C ALA A 578 -0.54 -10.92 15.28
N GLN A 579 -0.63 -11.98 14.47
CA GLN A 579 -0.54 -13.36 14.98
C GLN A 579 0.83 -13.66 15.60
N GLU A 580 1.92 -13.15 15.03
CA GLU A 580 3.26 -13.27 15.60
C GLU A 580 3.38 -12.56 16.95
N VAL A 581 2.83 -11.34 17.07
CA VAL A 581 2.79 -10.58 18.33
C VAL A 581 2.03 -11.35 19.41
N LEU A 582 0.82 -11.83 19.11
CA LEU A 582 -0.04 -12.53 20.08
C LEU A 582 0.49 -13.93 20.43
N GLY A 583 1.03 -14.64 19.45
CA GLY A 583 1.59 -15.99 19.62
C GLY A 583 2.79 -16.03 20.57
N ARG A 584 3.49 -14.90 20.76
CA ARG A 584 4.56 -14.75 21.76
C ARG A 584 4.04 -14.41 23.15
N ARG A 585 2.99 -13.61 23.22
CA ARG A 585 2.42 -13.13 24.49
C ARG A 585 1.61 -14.20 25.20
N LEU A 586 0.81 -14.96 24.45
CA LEU A 586 -0.08 -16.03 24.96
C LEU A 586 -0.93 -15.60 26.18
N ARG A 587 -1.35 -14.32 26.23
CA ARG A 587 -2.16 -13.80 27.35
C ARG A 587 -3.66 -13.89 27.03
N PRO A 588 -4.50 -14.43 27.93
CA PRO A 588 -5.95 -14.52 27.71
C PRO A 588 -6.67 -13.16 27.57
N SER A 589 -6.05 -12.09 28.06
CA SER A 589 -6.58 -10.73 27.98
C SER A 589 -6.34 -10.06 26.63
N ASP A 590 -5.43 -10.60 25.80
CA ASP A 590 -5.17 -10.05 24.49
C ASP A 590 -6.24 -10.50 23.49
N GLU A 591 -6.55 -9.65 22.51
CA GLU A 591 -7.62 -9.82 21.56
C GLU A 591 -7.16 -9.51 20.13
N HIS A 592 -7.69 -10.24 19.14
CA HIS A 592 -7.49 -9.96 17.73
C HIS A 592 -8.82 -9.77 17.02
N LEU A 593 -9.07 -8.57 16.51
CA LEU A 593 -10.15 -8.30 15.56
C LEU A 593 -9.62 -8.40 14.13
N SER A 594 -9.75 -9.59 13.53
CA SER A 594 -9.40 -9.83 12.12
C SER A 594 -10.59 -9.50 11.21
N CYS A 595 -10.57 -8.32 10.59
CA CYS A 595 -11.60 -7.81 9.70
C CYS A 595 -11.48 -8.44 8.29
N ARG A 596 -12.31 -9.44 8.01
CA ARG A 596 -12.35 -10.12 6.71
C ARG A 596 -12.72 -9.14 5.59
N GLY A 597 -11.89 -9.10 4.54
CA GLY A 597 -12.12 -8.28 3.34
C GLY A 597 -11.76 -6.80 3.50
N ALA A 598 -11.37 -6.35 4.70
CA ALA A 598 -10.97 -4.97 4.96
C ALA A 598 -9.48 -4.75 4.64
N GLY A 599 -9.12 -3.50 4.40
CA GLY A 599 -7.76 -3.07 4.09
C GLY A 599 -6.95 -2.67 5.32
N HIS A 600 -5.89 -1.91 5.06
CA HIS A 600 -4.93 -1.44 6.05
C HIS A 600 -5.53 -0.47 7.06
N LEU A 601 -6.40 0.45 6.64
CA LEU A 601 -6.87 1.52 7.51
C LEU A 601 -8.30 1.24 8.00
N VAL A 602 -8.45 0.54 9.13
CA VAL A 602 -9.77 0.33 9.76
C VAL A 602 -10.09 1.51 10.68
N ARG A 603 -10.84 2.48 10.14
CA ARG A 603 -11.23 3.71 10.85
C ARG A 603 -12.36 3.46 11.86
N LEU A 604 -12.47 4.35 12.85
CA LEU A 604 -13.63 4.42 13.72
C LEU A 604 -14.75 5.26 13.07
N GLY A 605 -15.98 4.84 13.26
CA GLY A 605 -17.20 5.54 12.83
C GLY A 605 -17.82 5.05 11.52
N VAL A 606 -18.82 5.79 11.05
CA VAL A 606 -19.62 5.48 9.85
C VAL A 606 -19.30 6.50 8.76
N LEU A 607 -18.29 6.17 7.95
CA LEU A 607 -17.72 7.03 6.92
C LEU A 607 -17.77 6.35 5.54
N PRO A 608 -17.83 7.11 4.44
CA PRO A 608 -17.69 6.59 3.08
C PRO A 608 -16.48 5.68 2.90
N THR A 609 -16.66 4.60 2.14
CA THR A 609 -15.64 3.53 1.98
C THR A 609 -15.21 3.29 0.53
N ASP A 610 -15.60 4.16 -0.41
CA ASP A 610 -15.32 3.98 -1.85
C ASP A 610 -13.83 4.08 -2.19
N ALA A 611 -13.16 5.15 -1.77
CA ALA A 611 -11.71 5.31 -1.93
C ALA A 611 -10.96 4.74 -0.72
N GLN A 612 -10.26 3.62 -0.91
CA GLN A 612 -9.38 2.99 0.08
C GLN A 612 -7.91 3.11 -0.36
N TRP A 613 -7.48 4.35 -0.57
CA TRP A 613 -6.13 4.75 -0.95
C TRP A 613 -5.89 6.18 -0.51
N THR A 614 -4.62 6.56 -0.38
CA THR A 614 -4.19 7.93 -0.10
C THR A 614 -2.82 8.15 -0.72
N GLY A 615 -2.58 9.31 -1.34
CA GLY A 615 -1.28 9.64 -1.95
C GLY A 615 -0.77 8.57 -2.92
N GLY A 616 -1.64 7.99 -3.76
CA GLY A 616 -1.26 6.92 -4.69
C GLY A 616 -1.01 5.53 -4.05
N ILE A 617 -1.08 5.41 -2.73
CA ILE A 617 -0.89 4.15 -2.01
C ILE A 617 -2.24 3.46 -1.79
N ALA A 618 -2.38 2.23 -2.28
CA ALA A 618 -3.54 1.40 -2.00
C ALA A 618 -3.53 0.88 -0.56
N LEU A 619 -4.60 1.13 0.19
CA LEU A 619 -4.81 0.60 1.54
C LEU A 619 -5.44 -0.80 1.48
N GLY A 620 -6.17 -1.10 0.41
CA GLY A 620 -6.78 -2.42 0.17
C GLY A 620 -8.19 -2.57 0.75
N GLY A 621 -8.77 -3.75 0.60
CA GLY A 621 -10.13 -4.07 1.02
C GLY A 621 -11.24 -3.68 0.04
N THR A 622 -12.44 -4.22 0.28
CA THR A 622 -13.66 -3.86 -0.47
C THR A 622 -14.53 -2.90 0.34
N ARG A 623 -15.33 -2.07 -0.33
CA ARG A 623 -16.19 -1.05 0.30
C ARG A 623 -17.07 -1.62 1.42
N THR A 624 -17.84 -2.66 1.09
CA THR A 624 -18.74 -3.33 2.04
C THR A 624 -17.99 -3.93 3.23
N ALA A 625 -16.87 -4.63 2.96
CA ALA A 625 -16.10 -5.25 4.03
C ALA A 625 -15.43 -4.19 4.94
N GLN A 626 -14.99 -3.09 4.35
CA GLN A 626 -14.46 -1.95 5.07
C GLN A 626 -15.51 -1.30 5.98
N ALA A 627 -16.75 -1.14 5.48
CA ALA A 627 -17.86 -0.59 6.28
C ALA A 627 -18.17 -1.48 7.50
N VAL A 628 -18.26 -2.80 7.30
CA VAL A 628 -18.44 -3.77 8.38
C VAL A 628 -17.28 -3.72 9.39
N ALA A 629 -16.05 -3.57 8.90
CA ALA A 629 -14.86 -3.47 9.73
C ALA A 629 -14.86 -2.19 10.59
N GLN A 630 -15.18 -1.03 10.02
CA GLN A 630 -15.23 0.24 10.77
C GLN A 630 -16.28 0.19 11.90
N ARG A 631 -17.47 -0.36 11.62
CA ARG A 631 -18.53 -0.53 12.62
C ARG A 631 -18.11 -1.50 13.74
N SER A 632 -17.52 -2.63 13.35
CA SER A 632 -17.05 -3.65 14.29
C SER A 632 -15.91 -3.12 15.17
N ALA A 633 -14.96 -2.39 14.57
CA ALA A 633 -13.85 -1.76 15.27
C ALA A 633 -14.35 -0.73 16.28
N THR A 634 -15.29 0.13 15.90
CA THR A 634 -15.88 1.15 16.81
C THR A 634 -16.45 0.53 18.08
N THR A 635 -17.26 -0.52 17.91
CA THR A 635 -17.84 -1.26 19.05
C THR A 635 -16.76 -1.98 19.86
N ARG A 636 -15.84 -2.68 19.20
CA ARG A 636 -14.86 -3.54 19.86
C ARG A 636 -13.80 -2.75 20.63
N ILE A 637 -13.30 -1.66 20.03
CA ILE A 637 -12.29 -0.77 20.62
C ILE A 637 -12.87 -0.09 21.86
N THR A 638 -14.05 0.51 21.76
CA THR A 638 -14.70 1.15 22.92
C THR A 638 -14.90 0.15 24.06
N ARG A 639 -15.39 -1.06 23.76
CA ARG A 639 -15.59 -2.11 24.77
C ARG A 639 -14.28 -2.50 25.44
N PHE A 640 -13.24 -2.71 24.64
CA PHE A 640 -11.92 -3.08 25.14
C PHE A 640 -11.35 -1.99 26.05
N LEU A 641 -11.36 -0.72 25.60
CA LEU A 641 -10.90 0.42 26.38
C LEU A 641 -11.67 0.55 27.70
N SER A 642 -13.00 0.39 27.67
CA SER A 642 -13.83 0.40 28.88
C SER A 642 -13.44 -0.71 29.86
N ALA A 643 -13.15 -1.91 29.36
CA ALA A 643 -12.78 -3.06 30.18
C ALA A 643 -11.39 -2.91 30.82
N VAL A 644 -10.38 -2.50 30.04
CA VAL A 644 -9.01 -2.37 30.57
C VAL A 644 -8.88 -1.19 31.53
N THR A 645 -9.60 -0.10 31.27
CA THR A 645 -9.63 1.09 32.13
C THR A 645 -10.73 1.05 33.20
N ALA A 646 -11.37 -0.09 33.45
CA ALA A 646 -12.34 -0.20 34.54
C ALA A 646 -11.66 -0.11 35.91
N ASN A 647 -12.34 0.50 36.90
CA ASN A 647 -11.85 0.55 38.28
C ASN A 647 -11.78 -0.87 38.87
N SER A 648 -10.60 -1.26 39.36
CA SER A 648 -10.37 -2.54 40.06
C SER A 648 -11.29 -2.76 41.29
N GLY A 649 -11.97 -1.71 41.76
CA GLY A 649 -12.92 -1.76 42.87
C GLY A 649 -14.35 -2.18 42.49
N ASP A 650 -14.75 -2.11 41.22
CA ASP A 650 -16.15 -2.37 40.83
C ASP A 650 -16.47 -3.87 40.70
N ASP A 651 -15.46 -4.70 40.37
CA ASP A 651 -15.56 -6.16 40.45
C ASP A 651 -15.73 -6.66 41.89
N ARG A 652 -15.16 -5.97 42.89
CA ARG A 652 -15.40 -6.30 44.31
C ARG A 652 -16.82 -5.95 44.74
N ARG A 653 -17.43 -4.88 44.22
CA ARG A 653 -18.82 -4.51 44.56
C ARG A 653 -19.83 -5.44 43.87
N ARG A 654 -19.58 -5.87 42.63
CA ARG A 654 -20.42 -6.88 41.96
C ARG A 654 -20.31 -8.28 42.60
N ALA A 655 -19.13 -8.67 43.07
CA ALA A 655 -18.93 -9.94 43.79
C ALA A 655 -19.55 -9.97 45.21
N VAL A 656 -19.67 -8.82 45.87
CA VAL A 656 -20.32 -8.71 47.19
C VAL A 656 -21.85 -8.59 47.07
N GLY A 657 -22.37 -7.97 46.00
CA GLY A 657 -23.81 -7.83 45.74
C GLY A 657 -24.53 -9.14 45.38
N THR A 658 -23.81 -10.16 44.90
CA THR A 658 -24.37 -11.48 44.53
C THR A 658 -24.33 -12.51 45.66
N ARG A 659 -23.79 -12.17 46.85
CA ARG A 659 -23.85 -13.02 48.06
C ARG A 659 -24.93 -12.61 49.08
N ARG A 660 -25.79 -11.65 48.75
CA ARG A 660 -27.00 -11.34 49.53
C ARG A 660 -28.20 -11.20 48.59
N ARG A 661 -28.77 -12.33 48.21
CA ARG A 661 -30.21 -12.54 48.05
C ARG A 661 -30.52 -14.02 48.06
#